data_AF-A0A923A2S3-F1
#
_entry.id   AF-A0A923A2S3-F1
#
_cell.length_a   1.000
_cell.length_b   1.000
_cell.length_c   1.000
_cell.angle_alpha   90.00
_cell.angle_beta   90.00
_cell.angle_gamma   90.00
#
_symmetry.space_group_name_H-M   'P 1'
#
loop_
_entity.id
_entity.type
_entity.pdbx_description
1 polymer ?
#
loop_
_entity_poly.entity_id
_entity_poly.type
_entity_poly.pdbx_seq_one_letter_code
_entity_poly.pdbx_strand_id
1 'polypeptide(L)'
;LWAALLFAIMMSGWRALTLYSRNLSVFVRVSMKSADVGTAVLYYDVGRQFNNKHVSTSPVYGDGKFHDVKLKIPFNKAFYHLRFDPPSTSEGEIVVNKVDIVDRYGRILYDFNLSLLKPANQIKKFDFINGNIHFSTDEKANDPQINILVDRPITFNRLQLLALMLTHQVIPEFICLFLICVLLIYVWSRWTDPVIATMVILAIIAAGWMLYNDYNSAYFRLSMKTAVKGEMVELYYDQGYGLSYEDVVAAHVHGDDLFHEYILKIPRGISHLRFDPFMTAGTAVIKKVGITDRFGNPLKSFTLQQMSPAWEIKRFELLDEGVKVTTEDKAVDPQININIDEAWIQHSHPLSLLFVMTTLIEWSLIFALLMFSIYIWKRHKEKMYHFIDGNFFQEKLPVLYLGCALGLILAMAVISGPDVHPDEIGHEHAASYYSDSWLPPSIDDPRMVKTISGFGVSYLFRLDIVYFLSGKVALLLSELVNDNNLRLRLFNVLLFFILILIVTCKIRSAPLFILALVLSPQIWYLFSYFNGDGFAFFIAILIAMQLIYPDSLTNQYLNSVTLRDKVSGGVLFGILVSMLLISKPNYYVYLAFILLIVGWNLFFERGFANWGENRLQIKKGVLITCVALCIYLPLVVYDQYINDFKKDEKISNFVDKHAVYQFKASTVMNAPDDSYPGMSLKFKGVSWQELFLEKSYWRKLSFLSFFGVYGYMNLYADSNYYEMLSIFLFGMVLFIYFYAAYTITPKDGIVLCIVLIFLLLAIGQSTYVSWAADFEPQGRYLFPIIPILLLGLSRLSVVFQKRMIPCFSLILLMFNLTSFVFYALLFIPKIM
;
A
#
# COMPACT_ATOMS: atom_id res chain seq x y z
N LEU A 1 -12.00 -19.96 20.14
CA LEU A 1 -10.86 -19.53 20.97
C LEU A 1 -9.59 -19.33 20.16
N TRP A 2 -9.02 -20.36 19.51
CA TRP A 2 -7.80 -20.21 18.67
C TRP A 2 -7.92 -19.15 17.57
N ALA A 3 -9.06 -19.07 16.89
CA ALA A 3 -9.32 -18.00 15.93
C ALA A 3 -9.40 -16.60 16.58
N ALA A 4 -9.98 -16.46 17.77
CA ALA A 4 -9.97 -15.17 18.47
C ALA A 4 -8.54 -14.76 18.83
N LEU A 5 -7.74 -15.71 19.30
CA LEU A 5 -6.34 -15.51 19.68
C LEU A 5 -5.51 -15.05 18.48
N LEU A 6 -5.59 -15.79 17.37
CA LEU A 6 -4.81 -15.51 16.16
C LEU A 6 -5.16 -14.13 15.58
N PHE A 7 -6.45 -13.80 15.49
CA PHE A 7 -6.88 -12.49 15.00
C PHE A 7 -6.41 -11.36 15.92
N ALA A 8 -6.55 -11.51 17.24
CA ALA A 8 -6.10 -10.50 18.19
C ALA A 8 -4.58 -10.28 18.14
N ILE A 9 -3.79 -11.36 18.03
CA ILE A 9 -2.32 -11.28 17.84
C ILE A 9 -1.99 -10.55 16.53
N MET A 10 -2.64 -10.92 15.43
CA MET A 10 -2.40 -10.28 14.12
C MET A 10 -2.72 -8.79 14.15
N MET A 11 -3.87 -8.39 14.69
CA MET A 11 -4.30 -6.99 14.70
C MET A 11 -3.46 -6.14 15.65
N SER A 12 -3.24 -6.60 16.89
CA SER A 12 -2.42 -5.87 17.86
C SER A 12 -0.95 -5.82 17.43
N GLY A 13 -0.41 -6.92 16.90
CA GLY A 13 0.94 -6.97 16.35
C GLY A 13 1.13 -6.06 15.14
N TRP A 14 0.17 -6.06 14.20
CA TRP A 14 0.21 -5.17 13.03
C TRP A 14 0.19 -3.70 13.43
N ARG A 15 -0.67 -3.33 14.39
CA ARG A 15 -0.74 -1.96 14.89
C ARG A 15 0.54 -1.57 15.64
N ALA A 16 1.10 -2.47 16.44
CA ALA A 16 2.39 -2.26 17.11
C ALA A 16 3.53 -2.04 16.11
N LEU A 17 3.56 -2.79 15.01
CA LEU A 17 4.57 -2.68 13.96
C LEU A 17 4.45 -1.39 13.15
N THR A 18 3.23 -1.02 12.76
CA THR A 18 2.98 0.19 11.94
C THR A 18 3.10 1.48 12.73
N LEU A 19 2.83 1.44 14.04
CA LEU A 19 3.03 2.56 14.94
C LEU A 19 4.38 2.47 15.67
N TYR A 20 5.30 1.57 15.29
CA TYR A 20 6.55 1.32 16.01
C TYR A 20 7.44 2.56 16.13
N SER A 21 7.82 3.15 15.00
CA SER A 21 8.64 4.36 14.94
C SER A 21 7.98 5.54 15.64
N ARG A 22 6.65 5.61 15.45
CA ARG A 22 5.79 6.61 16.06
C ARG A 22 5.83 6.43 17.59
N ASN A 23 5.45 5.28 18.15
CA ASN A 23 5.33 5.05 19.59
C ASN A 23 6.65 5.06 20.35
N LEU A 24 7.76 4.71 19.70
CA LEU A 24 9.09 4.78 20.28
C LEU A 24 9.81 6.11 20.01
N SER A 25 9.09 7.13 19.52
CA SER A 25 9.64 8.47 19.31
C SER A 25 10.17 9.06 20.62
N VAL A 26 11.38 9.59 20.56
CA VAL A 26 12.05 10.28 21.66
C VAL A 26 12.19 11.75 21.28
N PHE A 27 12.08 12.65 22.26
CA PHE A 27 12.10 14.09 22.03
C PHE A 27 13.10 14.75 22.97
N VAL A 28 13.86 15.71 22.45
CA VAL A 28 14.45 16.75 23.30
C VAL A 28 13.36 17.76 23.58
N ARG A 29 13.00 17.90 24.84
CA ARG A 29 12.04 18.90 25.30
C ARG A 29 12.80 20.06 25.91
N VAL A 30 12.55 21.25 25.38
CA VAL A 30 13.05 22.53 25.88
C VAL A 30 11.84 23.30 26.38
N SER A 31 11.73 23.48 27.69
CA SER A 31 10.66 24.28 28.27
C SER A 31 11.12 25.73 28.34
N MET A 32 10.50 26.57 27.50
CA MET A 32 10.95 27.94 27.25
C MET A 32 9.79 28.93 27.08
N LYS A 33 10.05 30.20 27.36
CA LYS A 33 9.16 31.32 27.03
C LYS A 33 9.85 32.29 26.09
N SER A 34 9.10 32.80 25.11
CA SER A 34 9.53 33.79 24.13
C SER A 34 8.47 34.89 24.01
N ALA A 35 8.91 36.12 23.74
CA ALA A 35 8.02 37.23 23.40
C ALA A 35 7.62 37.21 21.91
N ASP A 36 8.47 36.63 21.06
CA ASP A 36 8.25 36.56 19.62
C ASP A 36 7.91 35.13 19.19
N VAL A 37 7.05 35.03 18.17
CA VAL A 37 6.77 33.76 17.48
C VAL A 37 7.95 33.42 16.59
N GLY A 38 8.34 32.15 16.56
CA GLY A 38 9.39 31.70 15.65
C GLY A 38 9.48 30.18 15.55
N THR A 39 10.59 29.69 15.01
CA THR A 39 10.88 28.26 14.91
C THR A 39 12.16 27.95 15.67
N ALA A 40 12.11 26.95 16.54
CA ALA A 40 13.29 26.38 17.15
C ALA A 40 13.78 25.18 16.34
N VAL A 41 15.10 25.06 16.21
CA VAL A 41 15.74 24.00 15.45
C VAL A 41 16.73 23.25 16.34
N LEU A 42 16.72 21.92 16.27
CA LEU A 42 17.68 21.06 16.95
C LEU A 42 18.51 20.32 15.91
N TYR A 43 19.81 20.51 15.95
CA TYR A 43 20.79 19.71 15.24
C TYR A 43 21.35 18.65 16.19
N TYR A 44 21.45 17.41 15.71
CA TYR A 44 21.97 16.30 16.50
C TYR A 44 23.04 15.52 15.73
N ASP A 45 24.13 15.19 16.41
CA ASP A 45 25.24 14.44 15.83
C ASP A 45 25.17 12.95 16.20
N VAL A 46 25.09 12.09 15.19
CA VAL A 46 25.10 10.62 15.30
C VAL A 46 26.45 9.98 14.92
N GLY A 47 27.53 10.76 14.98
CA GLY A 47 28.90 10.37 14.64
C GLY A 47 29.36 10.86 13.26
N ARG A 48 28.71 11.89 12.70
CA ARG A 48 29.02 12.49 11.39
C ARG A 48 29.06 14.01 11.43
N GLN A 49 29.21 14.61 12.62
CA GLN A 49 29.05 16.04 12.85
C GLN A 49 27.64 16.55 12.48
N PHE A 50 27.36 17.83 12.75
CA PHE A 50 26.08 18.43 12.38
C PHE A 50 25.95 18.51 10.86
N ASN A 51 24.78 18.11 10.35
CA ASN A 51 24.44 18.19 8.93
C ASN A 51 22.94 18.42 8.76
N ASN A 52 22.55 18.84 7.56
CA ASN A 52 21.16 19.21 7.25
C ASN A 52 20.18 18.01 7.23
N LYS A 53 20.67 16.76 7.30
CA LYS A 53 19.85 15.56 7.39
C LYS A 53 19.48 15.20 8.84
N HIS A 54 20.16 15.76 9.84
CA HIS A 54 19.97 15.47 11.26
C HIS A 54 19.43 16.67 12.02
N VAL A 55 18.25 17.10 11.60
CA VAL A 55 17.58 18.30 12.10
C VAL A 55 16.19 17.96 12.58
N SER A 56 15.74 18.61 13.65
CA SER A 56 14.35 18.62 14.08
C SER A 56 13.90 20.05 14.31
N THR A 57 12.68 20.39 13.91
CA THR A 57 12.13 21.74 14.03
C THR A 57 10.84 21.71 14.83
N SER A 58 10.59 22.75 15.61
CA SER A 58 9.35 22.89 16.38
C SER A 58 8.98 24.37 16.51
N PRO A 59 7.69 24.74 16.37
CA PRO A 59 7.27 26.12 16.53
C PRO A 59 7.44 26.60 17.97
N VAL A 60 7.71 27.90 18.13
CA VAL A 60 7.80 28.59 19.42
C VAL A 60 6.72 29.65 19.50
N TYR A 61 5.97 29.64 20.60
CA TYR A 61 4.91 30.61 20.88
C TYR A 61 5.47 31.90 21.49
N GLY A 62 5.10 33.04 20.91
CA GLY A 62 5.46 34.39 21.36
C GLY A 62 4.44 34.99 22.32
N ASP A 63 3.95 34.23 23.31
CA ASP A 63 2.93 34.69 24.25
C ASP A 63 3.48 35.01 25.65
N GLY A 64 4.81 34.91 25.81
CA GLY A 64 5.50 35.15 27.08
C GLY A 64 5.28 34.09 28.16
N LYS A 65 4.60 32.97 27.85
CA LYS A 65 4.40 31.84 28.77
C LYS A 65 5.39 30.71 28.50
N PHE A 66 5.59 29.85 29.50
CA PHE A 66 6.41 28.65 29.33
C PHE A 66 5.66 27.61 28.52
N HIS A 67 6.28 27.19 27.43
CA HIS A 67 5.81 26.13 26.55
C HIS A 67 6.87 25.05 26.42
N ASP A 68 6.43 23.79 26.38
CA ASP A 68 7.30 22.64 26.14
C ASP A 68 7.53 22.48 24.63
N VAL A 69 8.65 22.97 24.14
CA VAL A 69 9.09 22.80 22.75
C VAL A 69 9.70 21.41 22.62
N LYS A 70 9.05 20.51 21.87
CA LYS A 70 9.51 19.13 21.67
C LYS A 70 10.11 18.95 20.28
N LEU A 71 11.34 18.47 20.23
CA LEU A 71 12.16 18.27 19.03
C LEU A 71 12.47 16.77 18.90
N LYS A 72 11.90 16.11 17.89
CA LYS A 72 11.98 14.66 17.66
C LYS A 72 13.41 14.23 17.32
N ILE A 73 13.92 13.22 18.03
CA ILE A 73 15.23 12.61 17.77
C ILE A 73 15.12 11.08 17.59
N PRO A 74 16.00 10.45 16.80
CA PRO A 74 15.94 9.02 16.54
C PRO A 74 16.36 8.18 17.76
N PHE A 75 15.44 7.38 18.32
CA PHE A 75 15.74 6.53 19.49
C PHE A 75 16.76 5.40 19.22
N ASN A 76 17.04 5.09 17.94
CA ASN A 76 17.87 3.97 17.53
C ASN A 76 19.35 4.35 17.28
N LYS A 77 19.74 5.62 17.47
CA LYS A 77 21.11 6.13 17.29
C LYS A 77 21.74 6.53 18.62
N ALA A 78 23.07 6.62 18.62
CA ALA A 78 23.83 7.25 19.69
C ALA A 78 24.05 8.73 19.35
N PHE A 79 23.91 9.62 20.33
CA PHE A 79 24.07 11.06 20.13
C PHE A 79 25.32 11.58 20.81
N TYR A 80 26.20 12.22 20.04
CA TYR A 80 27.49 12.71 20.52
C TYR A 80 27.44 14.21 20.88
N HIS A 81 26.72 15.00 20.08
CA HIS A 81 26.58 16.45 20.28
C HIS A 81 25.16 16.88 19.93
N LEU A 82 24.67 17.90 20.64
CA LEU A 82 23.35 18.51 20.41
C LEU A 82 23.53 20.02 20.32
N ARG A 83 22.90 20.64 19.32
CA ARG A 83 22.88 22.09 19.11
C ARG A 83 21.45 22.54 18.96
N PHE A 84 21.05 23.50 19.78
CA PHE A 84 19.73 24.10 19.79
C PHE A 84 19.83 25.52 19.24
N ASP A 85 19.10 25.77 18.17
CA ASP A 85 19.04 27.06 17.50
C ASP A 85 17.67 27.67 17.86
N PRO A 86 17.62 28.64 18.79
CA PRO A 86 16.38 29.30 19.17
C PRO A 86 15.84 30.19 18.04
N PRO A 87 14.58 30.64 18.11
CA PRO A 87 14.06 31.59 17.14
C PRO A 87 14.87 32.90 17.16
N SER A 88 15.09 33.49 15.98
CA SER A 88 15.66 34.84 15.85
C SER A 88 14.65 35.86 16.40
N THR A 89 15.02 36.61 17.44
CA THR A 89 14.17 37.62 18.06
C THR A 89 14.74 39.01 17.84
N SER A 90 13.92 39.99 17.46
CA SER A 90 14.43 41.34 17.18
C SER A 90 14.74 42.12 18.45
N GLU A 91 13.98 41.95 19.55
CA GLU A 91 14.22 42.67 20.83
C GLU A 91 13.77 41.90 22.11
N GLY A 92 13.45 40.60 22.05
CA GLY A 92 12.91 39.83 23.18
C GLY A 92 13.91 38.94 23.96
N GLU A 93 13.82 38.92 25.29
CA GLU A 93 14.51 37.94 26.17
C GLU A 93 13.81 36.57 26.11
N ILE A 94 14.57 35.53 25.83
CA ILE A 94 14.13 34.14 25.88
C ILE A 94 14.58 33.53 27.21
N VAL A 95 13.67 32.81 27.87
CA VAL A 95 13.98 32.13 29.14
C VAL A 95 13.74 30.63 29.00
N VAL A 96 14.74 29.82 29.35
CA VAL A 96 14.69 28.36 29.39
C VAL A 96 14.78 27.90 30.84
N ASN A 97 13.81 27.12 31.31
CA ASN A 97 13.78 26.61 32.69
C ASN A 97 14.08 25.11 32.77
N LYS A 98 14.02 24.37 31.65
CA LYS A 98 14.26 22.94 31.62
C LYS A 98 14.66 22.45 30.24
N VAL A 99 15.63 21.55 30.20
CA VAL A 99 15.95 20.76 29.01
C VAL A 99 16.07 19.30 29.41
N ASP A 100 15.23 18.44 28.85
CA ASP A 100 15.28 16.99 29.09
C ASP A 100 15.00 16.20 27.81
N ILE A 101 15.39 14.94 27.80
CA ILE A 101 14.96 13.98 26.79
C ILE A 101 13.80 13.18 27.37
N VAL A 102 12.68 13.17 26.66
CA VAL A 102 11.48 12.45 27.07
C VAL A 102 11.05 11.44 26.02
N ASP A 103 10.38 10.38 26.48
CA ASP A 103 9.56 9.55 25.60
C ASP A 103 8.27 10.29 25.19
N ARG A 104 7.49 9.67 24.31
CA ARG A 104 6.18 10.17 23.90
C ARG A 104 5.22 10.43 25.07
N TYR A 105 5.31 9.68 26.16
CA TYR A 105 4.44 9.82 27.33
C TYR A 105 4.94 10.89 28.30
N GLY A 106 5.99 11.64 27.95
CA GLY A 106 6.58 12.68 28.78
C GLY A 106 7.47 12.14 29.90
N ARG A 107 7.81 10.84 29.89
CA ARG A 107 8.70 10.25 30.88
C ARG A 107 10.13 10.65 30.55
N ILE A 108 10.85 11.12 31.56
CA ILE A 108 12.22 11.57 31.42
C ILE A 108 13.13 10.36 31.20
N LEU A 109 13.77 10.33 30.04
CA LEU A 109 14.79 9.34 29.66
C LEU A 109 16.20 9.85 30.00
N TYR A 110 16.40 11.16 29.92
CA TYR A 110 17.64 11.84 30.26
C TYR A 110 17.32 13.27 30.70
N ASP A 111 17.95 13.79 31.75
CA ASP A 111 17.71 15.15 32.25
C ASP A 111 19.00 15.95 32.08
N PHE A 112 18.94 17.10 31.40
CA PHE A 112 20.12 17.96 31.25
C PHE A 112 20.18 18.97 32.37
N ASN A 113 21.34 19.05 33.02
CA ASN A 113 21.62 20.19 33.86
C ASN A 113 21.78 21.42 32.95
N LEU A 114 21.02 22.48 33.21
CA LEU A 114 21.07 23.72 32.42
C LEU A 114 22.49 24.33 32.34
N SER A 115 23.37 24.07 33.30
CA SER A 115 24.77 24.51 33.23
C SER A 115 25.58 23.95 32.04
N LEU A 116 25.08 22.87 31.41
CA LEU A 116 25.65 22.26 30.20
C LEU A 116 25.29 23.00 28.91
N LEU A 117 24.36 23.95 28.96
CA LEU A 117 24.06 24.82 27.82
C LEU A 117 25.10 25.94 27.74
N LYS A 118 25.69 26.13 26.56
CA LYS A 118 26.67 27.18 26.30
C LYS A 118 26.26 28.01 25.07
N PRO A 119 26.33 29.35 25.14
CA PRO A 119 26.15 30.18 23.96
C PRO A 119 27.25 29.86 22.94
N ALA A 120 26.89 29.75 21.67
CA ALA A 120 27.82 29.38 20.61
C ALA A 120 27.92 30.48 19.54
N ASN A 121 26.80 30.84 18.90
CA ASN A 121 26.77 31.82 17.81
C ASN A 121 25.62 32.81 17.99
N GLN A 122 25.86 34.09 17.71
CA GLN A 122 24.87 35.17 17.68
C GLN A 122 23.95 35.30 18.93
N ILE A 123 24.50 34.96 20.11
CA ILE A 123 23.84 35.15 21.40
C ILE A 123 24.44 36.40 22.09
N LYS A 124 23.63 37.45 22.23
CA LYS A 124 24.03 38.76 22.78
C LYS A 124 24.29 38.71 24.29
N LYS A 125 23.41 38.02 25.02
CA LYS A 125 23.45 37.90 26.48
C LYS A 125 23.03 36.50 26.89
N PHE A 126 23.69 35.91 27.88
CA PHE A 126 23.38 34.56 28.39
C PHE A 126 23.71 34.47 29.88
N ASP A 127 22.68 34.54 30.72
CA ASP A 127 22.81 34.56 32.18
C ASP A 127 22.06 33.39 32.82
N PHE A 128 22.60 32.87 33.92
CA PHE A 128 21.93 31.87 34.75
C PHE A 128 21.34 32.56 35.99
N ILE A 129 20.01 32.69 36.05
CA ILE A 129 19.29 33.43 37.09
C ILE A 129 18.22 32.53 37.69
N ASN A 130 18.25 32.33 39.01
CA ASN A 130 17.24 31.57 39.76
C ASN A 130 16.94 30.16 39.21
N GLY A 131 17.97 29.47 38.69
CA GLY A 131 17.80 28.14 38.12
C GLY A 131 17.30 28.12 36.66
N ASN A 132 17.17 29.29 36.01
CA ASN A 132 16.77 29.42 34.61
C ASN A 132 17.90 30.07 33.79
N ILE A 133 17.93 29.78 32.50
CA ILE A 133 18.79 30.49 31.55
C ILE A 133 18.00 31.62 30.91
N HIS A 134 18.54 32.81 30.98
CA HIS A 134 18.03 34.03 30.37
C HIS A 134 18.97 34.44 29.24
N PHE A 135 18.48 34.49 28.00
CA PHE A 135 19.32 34.91 26.89
C PHE A 135 18.58 35.79 25.87
N SER A 136 19.35 36.53 25.09
CA SER A 136 18.83 37.33 23.96
C SER A 136 19.73 37.11 22.74
N THR A 137 19.14 37.19 21.55
CA THR A 137 19.87 37.06 20.28
C THR A 137 20.38 38.43 19.81
N ASP A 138 21.37 38.45 18.91
CA ASP A 138 21.84 39.70 18.30
C ASP A 138 20.74 40.36 17.44
N GLU A 139 20.73 41.69 17.35
CA GLU A 139 19.70 42.49 16.62
C GLU A 139 19.54 42.14 15.12
N LYS A 140 20.49 41.41 14.54
CA LYS A 140 20.46 40.90 13.17
C LYS A 140 20.78 39.40 13.09
N ALA A 141 20.50 38.66 14.16
CA ALA A 141 20.78 37.23 14.22
C ALA A 141 19.97 36.47 13.16
N ASN A 142 20.68 35.77 12.30
CA ASN A 142 20.12 34.88 11.28
C ASN A 142 20.42 33.40 11.56
N ASP A 143 21.27 33.11 12.55
CA ASP A 143 21.71 31.78 12.95
C ASP A 143 22.16 31.77 14.43
N PRO A 144 21.26 32.06 15.40
CA PRO A 144 21.57 31.97 16.83
C PRO A 144 21.72 30.50 17.24
N GLN A 145 22.76 30.18 18.02
CA GLN A 145 23.10 28.80 18.39
C GLN A 145 23.47 28.65 19.86
N ILE A 146 22.95 27.60 20.48
CA ILE A 146 23.26 27.15 21.83
C ILE A 146 23.72 25.69 21.77
N ASN A 147 24.93 25.41 22.24
CA ASN A 147 25.42 24.04 22.35
C ASN A 147 24.93 23.39 23.64
N ILE A 148 24.38 22.18 23.53
CA ILE A 148 24.04 21.34 24.68
C ILE A 148 25.16 20.31 24.81
N LEU A 149 26.02 20.49 25.82
CA LEU A 149 27.16 19.60 26.04
C LEU A 149 26.70 18.24 26.55
N VAL A 150 27.31 17.20 25.99
CA VAL A 150 27.02 15.79 26.29
C VAL A 150 28.33 15.10 26.64
N ASP A 151 28.49 14.68 27.90
CA ASP A 151 29.75 14.09 28.39
C ASP A 151 30.03 12.68 27.84
N ARG A 152 28.96 11.94 27.50
CA ARG A 152 29.03 10.59 26.95
C ARG A 152 27.91 10.38 25.92
N PRO A 153 28.15 9.60 24.86
CA PRO A 153 27.12 9.38 23.85
C PRO A 153 25.82 8.89 24.46
N ILE A 154 24.72 9.61 24.21
CA ILE A 154 23.41 9.26 24.74
C ILE A 154 22.88 8.10 23.90
N THR A 155 22.56 6.98 24.57
CA THR A 155 21.94 5.81 23.94
C THR A 155 20.72 5.38 24.73
N PHE A 156 19.66 4.98 24.03
CA PHE A 156 18.43 4.53 24.67
C PHE A 156 18.36 3.00 24.73
N ASN A 157 17.90 2.47 25.87
CA ASN A 157 17.67 1.04 26.02
C ASN A 157 16.43 0.63 25.20
N ARG A 158 16.68 0.03 24.03
CA ARG A 158 15.62 -0.42 23.12
C ARG A 158 14.68 -1.45 23.75
N LEU A 159 15.19 -2.34 24.61
CA LEU A 159 14.37 -3.35 25.28
C LEU A 159 13.41 -2.70 26.27
N GLN A 160 13.87 -1.66 26.99
CA GLN A 160 13.03 -0.92 27.93
C GLN A 160 11.92 -0.15 27.20
N LEU A 161 12.26 0.56 26.11
CA LEU A 161 11.29 1.26 25.27
C LEU A 161 10.28 0.29 24.63
N LEU A 162 10.74 -0.87 24.15
CA LEU A 162 9.87 -1.92 23.62
C LEU A 162 8.95 -2.52 24.70
N ALA A 163 9.49 -2.81 25.88
CA ALA A 163 8.70 -3.33 27.00
C ALA A 163 7.60 -2.35 27.40
N LEU A 164 7.90 -1.05 27.44
CA LEU A 164 6.92 0.01 27.70
C LEU A 164 5.82 0.07 26.65
N MET A 165 6.17 -0.01 25.37
CA MET A 165 5.19 -0.08 24.28
C MET A 165 4.31 -1.33 24.41
N LEU A 166 4.91 -2.48 24.73
CA LEU A 166 4.17 -3.73 24.90
C LEU A 166 3.20 -3.66 26.08
N THR A 167 3.62 -3.17 27.24
CA THR A 167 2.80 -3.14 28.45
C THR A 167 1.70 -2.08 28.41
N HIS A 168 1.99 -0.88 27.89
CA HIS A 168 1.03 0.22 27.90
C HIS A 168 0.09 0.24 26.70
N GLN A 169 0.45 -0.43 25.60
CA GLN A 169 -0.33 -0.38 24.37
C GLN A 169 -0.67 -1.76 23.82
N VAL A 170 0.32 -2.59 23.51
CA VAL A 170 0.08 -3.83 22.75
C VAL A 170 -0.70 -4.86 23.56
N ILE A 171 -0.33 -5.10 24.82
CA ILE A 171 -0.99 -6.08 25.69
C ILE A 171 -2.43 -5.65 26.03
N PRO A 172 -2.71 -4.40 26.47
CA PRO A 172 -4.09 -3.95 26.70
C PRO A 172 -4.95 -4.03 25.44
N GLU A 173 -4.44 -3.60 24.29
CA GLU A 173 -5.15 -3.68 23.01
C GLU A 173 -5.41 -5.14 22.60
N PHE A 174 -4.40 -6.01 22.74
CA PHE A 174 -4.54 -7.44 22.50
C PHE A 174 -5.63 -8.06 23.36
N ILE A 175 -5.63 -7.81 24.68
CA ILE A 175 -6.63 -8.34 25.61
C ILE A 175 -8.03 -7.86 25.21
N CYS A 176 -8.18 -6.56 24.94
CA CYS A 176 -9.45 -5.97 24.53
C CYS A 176 -9.96 -6.60 23.22
N LEU A 177 -9.13 -6.64 22.18
CA LEU A 177 -9.46 -7.25 20.89
C LEU A 177 -9.77 -8.75 21.02
N PHE A 178 -9.01 -9.47 21.83
CA PHE A 178 -9.24 -10.89 22.10
C PHE A 178 -10.60 -11.11 22.75
N LEU A 179 -10.94 -10.35 23.80
CA LEU A 179 -12.24 -10.44 24.47
C LEU A 179 -13.40 -10.09 23.52
N ILE A 180 -13.26 -9.02 22.72
CA ILE A 180 -14.24 -8.65 21.70
C ILE A 180 -14.41 -9.79 20.68
N CYS A 181 -13.32 -10.38 20.17
CA CYS A 181 -13.40 -11.46 19.20
C CYS A 181 -14.01 -12.73 19.78
N VAL A 182 -13.69 -13.07 21.04
CA VAL A 182 -14.33 -14.18 21.75
C VAL A 182 -15.83 -13.92 21.88
N LEU A 183 -16.23 -12.72 22.27
CA LEU A 183 -17.65 -12.34 22.38
C LEU A 183 -18.34 -12.41 21.01
N LEU A 184 -17.75 -11.85 19.96
CA LEU A 184 -18.32 -11.88 18.61
C LEU A 184 -18.46 -13.31 18.09
N ILE A 185 -17.43 -14.15 18.22
CA ILE A 185 -17.51 -15.57 17.82
C ILE A 185 -18.56 -16.31 18.64
N TYR A 186 -18.62 -16.04 19.95
CA TYR A 186 -19.63 -16.63 20.82
C TYR A 186 -21.04 -16.23 20.38
N VAL A 187 -21.29 -14.92 20.19
CA VAL A 187 -22.57 -14.41 19.67
C VAL A 187 -22.88 -15.07 18.34
N TRP A 188 -21.96 -15.10 17.38
CA TRP A 188 -22.15 -15.75 16.07
C TRP A 188 -22.61 -17.20 16.22
N SER A 189 -21.92 -17.97 17.05
CA SER A 189 -22.13 -19.41 17.23
C SER A 189 -23.48 -19.78 17.85
N ARG A 190 -24.18 -18.83 18.48
CA ARG A 190 -25.49 -19.05 19.11
C ARG A 190 -26.66 -18.97 18.13
N TRP A 191 -26.44 -18.47 16.92
CA TRP A 191 -27.48 -18.39 15.91
C TRP A 191 -27.53 -19.65 15.07
N THR A 192 -28.74 -20.15 14.82
CA THR A 192 -28.97 -21.29 13.92
C THR A 192 -28.78 -20.92 12.46
N ASP A 193 -29.00 -19.65 12.10
CA ASP A 193 -28.82 -19.13 10.74
C ASP A 193 -27.52 -18.31 10.65
N PRO A 194 -26.47 -18.82 9.98
CA PRO A 194 -25.17 -18.15 9.92
C PRO A 194 -25.21 -16.84 9.14
N VAL A 195 -26.19 -16.64 8.26
CA VAL A 195 -26.33 -15.38 7.50
C VAL A 195 -26.80 -14.29 8.45
N ILE A 196 -27.85 -14.56 9.25
CA ILE A 196 -28.32 -13.62 10.27
C ILE A 196 -27.22 -13.33 11.29
N ALA A 197 -26.53 -14.38 11.77
CA ALA A 197 -25.42 -14.26 12.71
C ALA A 197 -24.35 -13.27 12.20
N THR A 198 -24.00 -13.40 10.92
CA THR A 198 -23.03 -12.54 10.25
C THR A 198 -23.54 -11.12 10.12
N MET A 199 -24.80 -10.92 9.69
CA MET A 199 -25.38 -9.58 9.53
C MET A 199 -25.38 -8.82 10.86
N VAL A 200 -25.69 -9.49 11.97
CA VAL A 200 -25.63 -8.91 13.31
C VAL A 200 -24.20 -8.52 13.67
N ILE A 201 -23.21 -9.37 13.42
CA ILE A 201 -21.80 -9.06 13.71
C ILE A 201 -21.28 -7.91 12.85
N LEU A 202 -21.58 -7.90 11.56
CA LEU A 202 -21.20 -6.80 10.67
C LEU A 202 -21.83 -5.50 11.12
N ALA A 203 -23.09 -5.50 11.57
CA ALA A 203 -23.73 -4.31 12.13
C ALA A 203 -23.06 -3.83 13.43
N ILE A 204 -22.70 -4.74 14.35
CA ILE A 204 -21.98 -4.41 15.59
C ILE A 204 -20.60 -3.82 15.26
N ILE A 205 -19.87 -4.45 14.34
CA ILE A 205 -18.54 -3.98 13.90
C ILE A 205 -18.66 -2.62 13.22
N ALA A 206 -19.64 -2.43 12.32
CA ALA A 206 -19.85 -1.16 11.64
C ALA A 206 -20.22 -0.04 12.62
N ALA A 207 -21.15 -0.29 13.55
CA ALA A 207 -21.53 0.67 14.57
C ALA A 207 -20.35 1.02 15.50
N GLY A 208 -19.60 0.01 15.93
CA GLY A 208 -18.39 0.18 16.75
C GLY A 208 -17.29 0.94 16.01
N TRP A 209 -17.09 0.66 14.71
CA TRP A 209 -16.11 1.35 13.87
C TRP A 209 -16.48 2.80 13.63
N MET A 210 -17.76 3.10 13.36
CA MET A 210 -18.24 4.48 13.23
C MET A 210 -17.99 5.27 14.51
N LEU A 211 -18.35 4.70 15.67
CA LEU A 211 -18.13 5.33 16.97
C LEU A 211 -16.64 5.55 17.26
N TYR A 212 -15.80 4.55 16.96
CA TYR A 212 -14.36 4.68 17.08
C TYR A 212 -13.79 5.77 16.16
N ASN A 213 -14.25 5.82 14.91
CA ASN A 213 -13.79 6.79 13.92
C ASN A 213 -14.18 8.21 14.32
N ASP A 214 -15.41 8.42 14.77
CA ASP A 214 -15.90 9.73 15.20
C ASP A 214 -15.23 10.21 16.48
N TYR A 215 -14.93 9.28 17.39
CA TYR A 215 -14.20 9.58 18.62
C TYR A 215 -12.77 10.05 18.33
N ASN A 216 -12.09 9.45 17.35
CA ASN A 216 -10.67 9.69 17.10
C ASN A 216 -10.37 10.72 15.99
N SER A 217 -11.35 11.07 15.16
CA SER A 217 -11.15 11.93 13.99
C SER A 217 -11.87 13.28 14.10
N ALA A 218 -11.34 14.26 13.40
CA ALA A 218 -11.98 15.52 13.05
C ALA A 218 -11.71 15.80 11.56
N TYR A 219 -12.39 16.79 10.98
CA TYR A 219 -12.29 17.09 9.55
C TYR A 219 -11.94 18.55 9.37
N PHE A 220 -10.76 18.82 8.83
CA PHE A 220 -10.39 20.16 8.39
C PHE A 220 -11.07 20.45 7.06
N ARG A 221 -11.92 21.47 7.02
CA ARG A 221 -12.61 21.93 5.82
C ARG A 221 -12.06 23.28 5.40
N LEU A 222 -11.71 23.39 4.13
CA LEU A 222 -11.28 24.65 3.52
C LEU A 222 -12.02 24.89 2.21
N SER A 223 -12.32 26.16 1.93
CA SER A 223 -12.94 26.62 0.69
C SER A 223 -11.91 27.44 -0.09
N MET A 224 -11.47 26.95 -1.26
CA MET A 224 -10.40 27.58 -2.04
C MET A 224 -10.68 27.51 -3.55
N LYS A 225 -10.29 28.58 -4.27
CA LYS A 225 -10.19 28.63 -5.73
C LYS A 225 -8.75 28.88 -6.17
N THR A 226 -8.31 28.30 -7.29
CA THR A 226 -6.96 28.48 -7.85
C THR A 226 -6.91 28.00 -9.30
N ALA A 227 -6.11 28.69 -10.13
CA ALA A 227 -5.89 28.30 -11.53
C ALA A 227 -4.80 27.21 -11.69
N VAL A 228 -4.12 26.82 -10.61
CA VAL A 228 -3.03 25.83 -10.63
C VAL A 228 -3.61 24.42 -10.81
N LYS A 229 -3.12 23.67 -11.82
CA LYS A 229 -3.62 22.33 -12.20
C LYS A 229 -2.60 21.24 -11.85
N GLY A 230 -3.11 20.08 -11.45
CA GLY A 230 -2.29 18.87 -11.26
C GLY A 230 -1.55 18.81 -9.92
N GLU A 231 -1.74 19.80 -9.04
CA GLU A 231 -1.09 19.90 -7.74
C GLU A 231 -1.94 19.30 -6.60
N MET A 232 -1.32 19.16 -5.43
CA MET A 232 -2.00 18.80 -4.18
C MET A 232 -1.94 19.95 -3.18
N VAL A 233 -3.04 20.14 -2.45
CA VAL A 233 -3.03 20.86 -1.17
C VAL A 233 -2.57 19.90 -0.09
N GLU A 234 -1.69 20.36 0.79
CA GLU A 234 -1.21 19.58 1.94
C GLU A 234 -1.56 20.29 3.24
N LEU A 235 -2.00 19.51 4.22
CA LEU A 235 -2.26 19.96 5.58
C LEU A 235 -1.42 19.13 6.54
N TYR A 236 -0.41 19.78 7.11
CA TYR A 236 0.41 19.24 8.16
C TYR A 236 -0.25 19.54 9.51
N TYR A 237 -0.27 18.54 10.40
CA TYR A 237 -0.83 18.68 11.73
C TYR A 237 0.16 18.19 12.80
N ASP A 238 0.10 18.82 13.97
CA ASP A 238 0.92 18.44 15.13
C ASP A 238 0.03 18.04 16.31
N GLN A 239 0.24 16.87 16.90
CA GLN A 239 -0.45 16.41 18.13
C GLN A 239 0.35 16.69 19.42
N GLY A 240 1.27 17.66 19.39
CA GLY A 240 2.10 18.09 20.51
C GLY A 240 3.49 17.43 20.52
N TYR A 241 4.02 17.13 19.32
CA TYR A 241 5.26 16.41 19.03
C TYR A 241 6.09 17.03 17.89
N GLY A 242 5.70 18.19 17.36
CA GLY A 242 6.30 18.84 16.19
C GLY A 242 5.66 18.44 14.87
N LEU A 243 5.77 19.30 13.86
CA LEU A 243 5.37 18.99 12.49
C LEU A 243 6.29 17.93 11.87
N SER A 244 5.70 17.00 11.11
CA SER A 244 6.40 15.88 10.48
C SER A 244 5.77 15.57 9.12
N TYR A 245 6.59 15.15 8.15
CA TYR A 245 6.10 14.59 6.88
C TYR A 245 5.25 13.33 7.05
N GLU A 246 5.24 12.72 8.24
CA GLU A 246 4.35 11.60 8.59
C GLU A 246 2.93 12.04 8.96
N ASP A 247 2.76 13.30 9.36
CA ASP A 247 1.51 13.86 9.88
C ASP A 247 0.93 14.89 8.89
N VAL A 248 0.75 14.44 7.65
CA VAL A 248 0.22 15.23 6.53
C VAL A 248 -1.03 14.57 5.92
N VAL A 249 -2.00 15.39 5.54
CA VAL A 249 -3.17 14.99 4.74
C VAL A 249 -3.19 15.81 3.47
N ALA A 250 -3.32 15.16 2.31
CA ALA A 250 -3.32 15.84 1.03
C ALA A 250 -4.62 15.61 0.24
N ALA A 251 -4.99 16.57 -0.59
CA ALA A 251 -6.06 16.45 -1.59
C ALA A 251 -5.65 17.11 -2.91
N HIS A 252 -6.14 16.60 -4.03
CA HIS A 252 -5.85 17.21 -5.33
C HIS A 252 -6.58 18.51 -5.52
N VAL A 253 -5.88 19.48 -6.11
CA VAL A 253 -6.41 20.80 -6.40
C VAL A 253 -7.23 20.79 -7.68
N HIS A 254 -8.42 21.39 -7.60
CA HIS A 254 -9.22 21.71 -8.77
C HIS A 254 -8.73 23.02 -9.37
N GLY A 255 -7.99 22.92 -10.49
CA GLY A 255 -7.42 24.08 -11.18
C GLY A 255 -8.43 24.79 -12.08
N ASP A 256 -9.41 25.43 -11.47
CA ASP A 256 -10.43 26.28 -12.11
C ASP A 256 -10.78 27.51 -11.24
N ASP A 257 -11.55 28.44 -11.82
CA ASP A 257 -11.92 29.70 -11.14
C ASP A 257 -13.09 29.55 -10.14
N LEU A 258 -13.50 28.32 -9.80
CA LEU A 258 -14.59 28.05 -8.86
C LEU A 258 -14.05 27.74 -7.46
N PHE A 259 -14.84 28.08 -6.44
CA PHE A 259 -14.55 27.66 -5.08
C PHE A 259 -14.92 26.20 -4.90
N HIS A 260 -13.93 25.40 -4.52
CA HIS A 260 -14.10 24.01 -4.14
C HIS A 260 -13.90 23.84 -2.64
N GLU A 261 -14.69 22.94 -2.04
CA GLU A 261 -14.56 22.55 -0.65
C GLU A 261 -13.65 21.34 -0.55
N TYR A 262 -12.52 21.47 0.16
CA TYR A 262 -11.61 20.38 0.46
C TYR A 262 -11.84 19.91 1.89
N ILE A 263 -11.97 18.60 2.07
CA ILE A 263 -12.23 17.97 3.37
C ILE A 263 -11.06 17.02 3.69
N LEU A 264 -10.25 17.40 4.67
CA LEU A 264 -9.05 16.68 5.08
C LEU A 264 -9.28 16.05 6.46
N LYS A 265 -9.23 14.72 6.54
CA LYS A 265 -9.45 13.99 7.79
C LYS A 265 -8.20 14.01 8.67
N ILE A 266 -8.32 14.62 9.85
CA ILE A 266 -7.23 14.83 10.81
C ILE A 266 -7.55 14.13 12.15
N PRO A 267 -6.54 13.72 12.93
CA PRO A 267 -6.80 13.16 14.26
C PRO A 267 -7.27 14.25 15.24
N ARG A 268 -7.91 13.87 16.36
CA ARG A 268 -8.19 14.82 17.45
C ARG A 268 -6.95 15.14 18.28
N GLY A 269 -7.01 16.22 19.07
CA GLY A 269 -5.90 16.66 19.94
C GLY A 269 -4.75 17.31 19.16
N ILE A 270 -5.08 18.19 18.21
CA ILE A 270 -4.10 18.93 17.41
C ILE A 270 -3.70 20.20 18.16
N SER A 271 -2.41 20.42 18.23
CA SER A 271 -1.73 21.59 18.82
C SER A 271 -1.33 22.64 17.78
N HIS A 272 -1.02 22.22 16.54
CA HIS A 272 -0.61 23.13 15.47
C HIS A 272 -1.04 22.61 14.08
N LEU A 273 -1.33 23.53 13.16
CA LEU A 273 -1.69 23.23 11.78
C LEU A 273 -0.86 24.11 10.84
N ARG A 274 -0.30 23.49 9.80
CA ARG A 274 0.35 24.15 8.67
C ARG A 274 -0.38 23.73 7.40
N PHE A 275 -0.68 24.69 6.54
CA PHE A 275 -1.37 24.49 5.29
C PHE A 275 -0.52 24.96 4.12
N ASP A 276 -0.34 24.07 3.15
CA ASP A 276 0.48 24.30 1.97
C ASP A 276 -0.46 24.28 0.75
N PRO A 277 -0.69 25.43 0.09
CA PRO A 277 -1.75 25.56 -0.90
C PRO A 277 -1.45 24.82 -2.23
N PHE A 278 -0.19 24.71 -2.64
CA PHE A 278 0.29 23.96 -3.82
C PHE A 278 1.83 23.99 -3.87
N MET A 279 2.49 23.06 -4.58
CA MET A 279 3.96 22.91 -4.56
C MET A 279 4.70 23.74 -5.64
N THR A 280 4.03 24.74 -6.23
CA THR A 280 4.56 25.53 -7.35
C THR A 280 4.27 27.03 -7.20
N ALA A 281 4.77 27.83 -8.14
CA ALA A 281 4.34 29.22 -8.28
C ALA A 281 2.85 29.30 -8.65
N GLY A 282 2.07 30.16 -7.98
CA GLY A 282 0.64 30.27 -8.22
C GLY A 282 -0.08 31.26 -7.30
N THR A 283 -1.41 31.33 -7.45
CA THR A 283 -2.28 32.16 -6.61
C THR A 283 -3.51 31.37 -6.18
N ALA A 284 -3.79 31.34 -4.88
CA ALA A 284 -5.02 30.81 -4.30
C ALA A 284 -5.81 31.91 -3.60
N VAL A 285 -7.15 31.78 -3.59
CA VAL A 285 -8.02 32.57 -2.72
C VAL A 285 -8.75 31.63 -1.77
N ILE A 286 -8.53 31.83 -0.47
CA ILE A 286 -9.07 31.01 0.62
C ILE A 286 -10.21 31.78 1.29
N LYS A 287 -11.42 31.24 1.27
CA LYS A 287 -12.61 31.93 1.76
C LYS A 287 -13.03 31.51 3.17
N LYS A 288 -12.97 30.22 3.46
CA LYS A 288 -13.45 29.64 4.72
C LYS A 288 -12.53 28.53 5.16
N VAL A 289 -12.20 28.50 6.44
CA VAL A 289 -11.42 27.42 7.05
C VAL A 289 -11.99 27.08 8.43
N GLY A 290 -12.10 25.80 8.72
CA GLY A 290 -12.62 25.32 9.99
C GLY A 290 -12.37 23.84 10.20
N ILE A 291 -12.35 23.42 11.46
CA ILE A 291 -12.48 22.02 11.85
C ILE A 291 -13.95 21.74 12.06
N THR A 292 -14.45 20.66 11.48
CA THR A 292 -15.81 20.16 11.64
C THR A 292 -15.80 18.72 12.14
N ASP A 293 -16.96 18.27 12.60
CA ASP A 293 -17.23 16.84 12.68
C ASP A 293 -17.45 16.27 11.27
N ARG A 294 -17.76 14.97 11.16
CA ARG A 294 -18.01 14.33 9.86
C ARG A 294 -19.21 14.91 9.11
N PHE A 295 -20.16 15.48 9.85
CA PHE A 295 -21.41 16.03 9.30
C PHE A 295 -21.25 17.48 8.85
N GLY A 296 -20.10 18.10 9.13
CA GLY A 296 -19.84 19.50 8.79
C GLY A 296 -20.30 20.48 9.85
N ASN A 297 -20.69 20.00 11.04
CA ASN A 297 -20.95 20.89 12.16
C ASN A 297 -19.61 21.47 12.63
N PRO A 298 -19.52 22.81 12.77
CA PRO A 298 -18.28 23.47 13.15
C PRO A 298 -17.88 23.05 14.57
N LEU A 299 -16.73 22.41 14.65
CA LEU A 299 -16.01 22.11 15.89
C LEU A 299 -15.18 23.34 16.28
N LYS A 300 -14.43 23.90 15.32
CA LYS A 300 -13.70 25.17 15.43
C LYS A 300 -13.77 25.89 14.10
N SER A 301 -14.23 27.14 14.08
CA SER A 301 -14.09 28.00 12.91
C SER A 301 -12.88 28.89 13.11
N PHE A 302 -12.05 29.06 12.08
CA PHE A 302 -10.92 29.98 12.13
C PHE A 302 -11.33 31.31 11.50
N THR A 303 -10.93 32.42 12.12
CA THR A 303 -10.95 33.70 11.43
C THR A 303 -9.76 33.76 10.50
N LEU A 304 -9.90 34.46 9.37
CA LEU A 304 -8.80 34.61 8.40
C LEU A 304 -7.56 35.32 9.00
N GLN A 305 -7.72 36.02 10.12
CA GLN A 305 -6.64 36.63 10.90
C GLN A 305 -5.80 35.63 11.71
N GLN A 306 -6.30 34.40 11.92
CA GLN A 306 -5.54 33.33 12.58
C GLN A 306 -4.58 32.60 11.62
N MET A 307 -4.54 33.04 10.36
CA MET A 307 -3.59 32.56 9.36
C MET A 307 -2.46 33.57 9.21
N SER A 308 -1.23 33.08 9.15
CA SER A 308 -0.06 33.90 8.86
C SER A 308 0.81 33.25 7.78
N PRO A 309 1.39 34.04 6.87
CA PRO A 309 2.38 33.53 5.93
C PRO A 309 3.61 33.05 6.70
N ALA A 310 4.20 31.92 6.31
CA ALA A 310 5.36 31.34 6.96
C ALA A 310 6.59 31.27 6.03
N TRP A 311 6.49 30.53 4.91
CA TRP A 311 7.62 30.30 4.00
C TRP A 311 7.17 30.39 2.53
N GLU A 312 8.02 30.95 1.66
CA GLU A 312 7.79 31.08 0.20
C GLU A 312 6.46 31.73 -0.23
N ILE A 313 5.90 32.59 0.63
CA ILE A 313 4.71 33.41 0.34
C ILE A 313 5.15 34.83 -0.06
N LYS A 314 4.93 35.17 -1.34
CA LYS A 314 5.25 36.50 -1.91
C LYS A 314 4.27 37.58 -1.49
N ARG A 315 2.96 37.27 -1.44
CA ARG A 315 1.91 38.19 -0.98
C ARG A 315 0.81 37.45 -0.23
N PHE A 316 0.36 38.05 0.86
CA PHE A 316 -0.73 37.57 1.71
C PHE A 316 -1.68 38.75 1.97
N GLU A 317 -2.79 38.82 1.25
CA GLU A 317 -3.72 39.97 1.25
C GLU A 317 -5.09 39.52 1.76
N LEU A 318 -5.58 40.16 2.83
CA LEU A 318 -6.96 40.00 3.31
C LEU A 318 -7.89 40.82 2.42
N LEU A 319 -8.77 40.15 1.67
CA LEU A 319 -9.82 40.76 0.84
C LEU A 319 -11.20 40.45 1.41
N ASP A 320 -12.23 41.18 0.97
CA ASP A 320 -13.62 40.95 1.37
C ASP A 320 -14.13 39.54 0.98
N GLU A 321 -13.57 38.95 -0.08
CA GLU A 321 -13.92 37.61 -0.57
C GLU A 321 -13.12 36.46 0.07
N GLY A 322 -12.06 36.76 0.85
CA GLY A 322 -11.16 35.77 1.43
C GLY A 322 -9.70 36.26 1.54
N VAL A 323 -8.79 35.36 1.92
CA VAL A 323 -7.34 35.62 1.88
C VAL A 323 -6.80 35.24 0.51
N LYS A 324 -6.19 36.19 -0.17
CA LYS A 324 -5.44 35.96 -1.41
C LYS A 324 -3.98 35.66 -1.07
N VAL A 325 -3.53 34.48 -1.46
CA VAL A 325 -2.16 34.01 -1.25
C VAL A 325 -1.48 33.88 -2.60
N THR A 326 -0.37 34.59 -2.78
CA THR A 326 0.50 34.49 -3.97
C THR A 326 1.85 33.94 -3.52
N THR A 327 2.29 32.84 -4.12
CA THR A 327 3.57 32.20 -3.79
C THR A 327 4.72 32.84 -4.57
N GLU A 328 5.95 32.55 -4.18
CA GLU A 328 7.14 32.98 -4.91
C GLU A 328 7.28 32.32 -6.30
N ASP A 329 7.99 32.98 -7.22
CA ASP A 329 8.06 32.57 -8.64
C ASP A 329 8.81 31.23 -8.85
N LYS A 330 9.53 30.75 -7.82
CA LYS A 330 10.20 29.44 -7.77
C LYS A 330 9.84 28.66 -6.50
N ALA A 331 8.66 28.91 -5.93
CA ALA A 331 8.22 28.23 -4.73
C ALA A 331 8.19 26.71 -4.97
N VAL A 332 8.73 25.97 -4.01
CA VAL A 332 8.74 24.50 -3.93
C VAL A 332 8.00 24.02 -2.68
N ASP A 333 7.89 24.86 -1.65
CA ASP A 333 7.25 24.54 -0.37
C ASP A 333 6.58 25.76 0.27
N PRO A 334 5.54 26.37 -0.33
CA PRO A 334 4.88 27.53 0.25
C PRO A 334 4.02 27.15 1.47
N GLN A 335 4.18 27.87 2.59
CA GLN A 335 3.61 27.49 3.88
C GLN A 335 2.76 28.60 4.50
N ILE A 336 1.61 28.21 5.04
CA ILE A 336 0.72 29.07 5.83
C ILE A 336 0.49 28.42 7.19
N ASN A 337 0.80 29.15 8.26
CA ASN A 337 0.53 28.68 9.62
C ASN A 337 -0.91 29.01 10.02
N ILE A 338 -1.57 28.07 10.71
CA ILE A 338 -2.91 28.24 11.26
C ILE A 338 -2.80 28.11 12.78
N ASN A 339 -2.98 29.22 13.47
CA ASN A 339 -2.88 29.27 14.93
C ASN A 339 -4.12 28.68 15.60
N ILE A 340 -3.91 27.77 16.55
CA ILE A 340 -4.95 27.11 17.34
C ILE A 340 -4.84 27.60 18.79
N ASP A 341 -5.93 28.13 19.34
CA ASP A 341 -5.95 28.59 20.74
C ASP A 341 -5.89 27.40 21.72
N GLU A 342 -5.16 27.54 22.84
CA GLU A 342 -4.99 26.51 23.88
C GLU A 342 -6.32 25.92 24.40
N ALA A 343 -7.39 26.72 24.40
CA ALA A 343 -8.71 26.30 24.82
C ALA A 343 -9.27 25.12 23.98
N TRP A 344 -8.90 25.03 22.70
CA TRP A 344 -9.28 23.93 21.81
C TRP A 344 -8.60 22.61 22.20
N ILE A 345 -7.34 22.67 22.64
CA ILE A 345 -6.52 21.51 23.01
C ILE A 345 -7.13 20.79 24.22
N GLN A 346 -7.71 21.54 25.16
CA GLN A 346 -8.34 20.97 26.36
C GLN A 346 -9.82 20.55 26.15
N HIS A 347 -10.54 21.17 25.22
CA HIS A 347 -12.00 20.97 25.05
C HIS A 347 -12.39 20.10 23.85
N SER A 348 -11.46 19.40 23.19
CA SER A 348 -11.74 18.55 22.02
C SER A 348 -12.64 17.33 22.29
N HIS A 349 -13.18 17.19 23.50
CA HIS A 349 -14.17 16.19 23.88
C HIS A 349 -15.53 16.79 24.26
N PRO A 350 -16.31 17.35 23.32
CA PRO A 350 -17.71 17.53 23.56
C PRO A 350 -18.43 16.24 23.16
N LEU A 351 -18.86 15.45 24.15
CA LEU A 351 -20.08 14.64 24.01
C LEU A 351 -21.25 15.63 23.90
N SER A 352 -21.36 16.35 22.78
CA SER A 352 -22.46 17.27 22.57
C SER A 352 -23.75 16.48 22.44
N LEU A 353 -24.87 17.05 22.91
CA LEU A 353 -26.19 16.42 22.76
C LEU A 353 -26.45 16.08 21.28
N LEU A 354 -26.03 16.95 20.35
CA LEU A 354 -26.14 16.74 18.91
C LEU A 354 -25.34 15.52 18.42
N PHE A 355 -24.13 15.31 18.94
CA PHE A 355 -23.32 14.13 18.66
C PHE A 355 -24.00 12.83 19.14
N VAL A 356 -24.56 12.85 20.34
CA VAL A 356 -25.29 11.69 20.89
C VAL A 356 -26.56 11.42 20.06
N MET A 357 -27.32 12.45 19.71
CA MET A 357 -28.54 12.30 18.90
C MET A 357 -28.25 11.80 17.49
N THR A 358 -27.23 12.34 16.81
CA THR A 358 -26.84 11.89 15.46
C THR A 358 -26.36 10.44 15.47
N THR A 359 -25.51 10.08 16.44
CA THR A 359 -25.07 8.69 16.64
C THR A 359 -26.26 7.76 16.89
N LEU A 360 -27.21 8.15 17.76
CA LEU A 360 -28.41 7.36 18.02
C LEU A 360 -29.31 7.21 16.80
N ILE A 361 -29.45 8.24 15.96
CA ILE A 361 -30.21 8.18 14.71
C ILE A 361 -29.57 7.19 13.75
N GLU A 362 -28.26 7.24 13.56
CA GLU A 362 -27.56 6.31 12.67
C GLU A 362 -27.59 4.88 13.20
N TRP A 363 -27.45 4.69 14.52
CA TRP A 363 -27.57 3.37 15.12
C TRP A 363 -29.00 2.85 15.00
N SER A 364 -30.00 3.72 15.12
CA SER A 364 -31.40 3.37 14.87
C SER A 364 -31.62 3.00 13.40
N LEU A 365 -30.95 3.68 12.47
CA LEU A 365 -31.02 3.40 11.03
C LEU A 365 -30.30 2.09 10.68
N ILE A 366 -29.10 1.85 11.20
CA ILE A 366 -28.36 0.57 11.07
C ILE A 366 -29.20 -0.56 11.65
N PHE A 367 -29.78 -0.36 12.84
CA PHE A 367 -30.65 -1.34 13.47
C PHE A 367 -31.93 -1.58 12.66
N ALA A 368 -32.58 -0.54 12.15
CA ALA A 368 -33.76 -0.65 11.30
C ALA A 368 -33.44 -1.40 9.99
N LEU A 369 -32.32 -1.05 9.33
CA LEU A 369 -31.83 -1.75 8.15
C LEU A 369 -31.50 -3.21 8.45
N LEU A 370 -30.86 -3.49 9.59
CA LEU A 370 -30.57 -4.85 10.03
C LEU A 370 -31.85 -5.64 10.25
N MET A 371 -32.81 -5.10 11.01
CA MET A 371 -34.08 -5.75 11.30
C MET A 371 -34.91 -5.95 10.04
N PHE A 372 -34.94 -4.97 9.15
CA PHE A 372 -35.58 -5.08 7.84
C PHE A 372 -34.91 -6.15 6.98
N SER A 373 -33.58 -6.21 6.97
CA SER A 373 -32.83 -7.19 6.20
C SER A 373 -32.99 -8.61 6.77
N ILE A 374 -33.05 -8.77 8.10
CA ILE A 374 -33.39 -10.03 8.77
C ILE A 374 -34.83 -10.44 8.46
N TYR A 375 -35.77 -9.49 8.47
CA TYR A 375 -37.17 -9.74 8.12
C TYR A 375 -37.30 -10.22 6.67
N ILE A 376 -36.68 -9.52 5.72
CA ILE A 376 -36.63 -9.93 4.31
C ILE A 376 -35.99 -11.32 4.20
N TRP A 377 -34.84 -11.53 4.85
CA TRP A 377 -34.15 -12.82 4.83
C TRP A 377 -35.08 -13.93 5.35
N LYS A 378 -35.67 -13.79 6.52
CA LYS A 378 -36.59 -14.82 7.06
C LYS A 378 -37.80 -15.05 6.17
N ARG A 379 -38.40 -14.00 5.62
CA ARG A 379 -39.60 -14.09 4.76
C ARG A 379 -39.30 -14.71 3.39
N HIS A 380 -38.10 -14.49 2.86
CA HIS A 380 -37.73 -14.86 1.49
C HIS A 380 -36.56 -15.84 1.42
N LYS A 381 -36.11 -16.42 2.52
CA LYS A 381 -34.94 -17.32 2.61
C LYS A 381 -34.94 -18.39 1.54
N GLU A 382 -36.03 -19.16 1.46
CA GLU A 382 -36.14 -20.24 0.48
C GLU A 382 -36.14 -19.69 -0.96
N LYS A 383 -36.82 -18.57 -1.21
CA LYS A 383 -36.80 -17.91 -2.53
C LYS A 383 -35.39 -17.40 -2.90
N MET A 384 -34.65 -16.87 -1.94
CA MET A 384 -33.27 -16.39 -2.13
C MET A 384 -32.32 -17.54 -2.38
N TYR A 385 -32.43 -18.65 -1.65
CA TYR A 385 -31.66 -19.86 -1.95
C TYR A 385 -32.03 -20.45 -3.30
N HIS A 386 -33.31 -20.50 -3.66
CA HIS A 386 -33.72 -20.92 -5.00
C HIS A 386 -33.20 -20.00 -6.11
N PHE A 387 -33.12 -18.69 -5.86
CA PHE A 387 -32.53 -17.74 -6.80
C PHE A 387 -31.02 -17.95 -6.93
N ILE A 388 -30.31 -18.02 -5.79
CA ILE A 388 -28.85 -18.21 -5.75
C ILE A 388 -28.48 -19.56 -6.35
N ASP A 389 -29.18 -20.64 -6.02
CA ASP A 389 -28.93 -21.98 -6.57
C ASP A 389 -29.49 -22.13 -8.00
N GLY A 390 -30.23 -21.13 -8.49
CA GLY A 390 -30.87 -21.14 -9.80
C GLY A 390 -29.88 -21.02 -10.96
N ASN A 391 -30.21 -21.64 -12.10
CA ASN A 391 -29.37 -21.66 -13.30
C ASN A 391 -29.00 -20.25 -13.80
N PHE A 392 -29.88 -19.27 -13.64
CA PHE A 392 -29.57 -17.90 -14.03
C PHE A 392 -28.39 -17.35 -13.23
N PHE A 393 -28.41 -17.46 -11.91
CA PHE A 393 -27.39 -16.89 -11.04
C PHE A 393 -26.08 -17.69 -11.07
N GLN A 394 -26.16 -19.02 -11.15
CA GLN A 394 -24.98 -19.91 -11.14
C GLN A 394 -24.30 -20.07 -12.50
N GLU A 395 -25.00 -19.83 -13.61
CA GLU A 395 -24.46 -20.09 -14.96
C GLU A 395 -24.54 -18.88 -15.87
N LYS A 396 -25.76 -18.37 -16.10
CA LYS A 396 -25.97 -17.32 -17.12
C LYS A 396 -25.34 -15.99 -16.72
N LEU A 397 -25.51 -15.58 -15.47
CA LEU A 397 -24.98 -14.33 -14.95
C LEU A 397 -23.44 -14.29 -14.98
N PRO A 398 -22.71 -15.33 -14.53
CA PRO A 398 -21.27 -15.43 -14.73
C PRO A 398 -20.80 -15.32 -16.17
N VAL A 399 -21.46 -16.01 -17.10
CA VAL A 399 -21.12 -15.91 -18.52
C VAL A 399 -21.34 -14.48 -19.03
N LEU A 400 -22.44 -13.83 -18.64
CA LEU A 400 -22.72 -12.44 -19.02
C LEU A 400 -21.60 -11.51 -18.58
N TYR A 401 -21.18 -11.59 -17.31
CA TYR A 401 -20.19 -10.64 -16.83
C TYR A 401 -18.77 -10.96 -17.27
N LEU A 402 -18.42 -12.23 -17.48
CA LEU A 402 -17.13 -12.60 -18.10
C LEU A 402 -17.09 -12.11 -19.56
N GLY A 403 -18.21 -12.23 -20.29
CA GLY A 403 -18.37 -11.65 -21.62
C GLY A 403 -18.25 -10.12 -21.62
N CYS A 404 -18.86 -9.45 -20.64
CA CYS A 404 -18.73 -8.01 -20.44
C CYS A 404 -17.27 -7.60 -20.18
N ALA A 405 -16.58 -8.30 -19.26
CA ALA A 405 -15.17 -8.06 -18.98
C ALA A 405 -14.31 -8.23 -20.24
N LEU A 406 -14.49 -9.31 -21.01
CA LEU A 406 -13.79 -9.51 -22.28
C LEU A 406 -14.07 -8.38 -23.28
N GLY A 407 -15.32 -7.94 -23.41
CA GLY A 407 -15.71 -6.83 -24.27
C GLY A 407 -15.00 -5.52 -23.88
N LEU A 408 -14.89 -5.23 -22.58
CA LEU A 408 -14.18 -4.05 -22.08
C LEU A 408 -12.66 -4.15 -22.27
N ILE A 409 -12.09 -5.34 -22.08
CA ILE A 409 -10.66 -5.61 -22.34
C ILE A 409 -10.35 -5.38 -23.81
N LEU A 410 -11.17 -5.92 -24.72
CA LEU A 410 -11.04 -5.72 -26.16
C LEU A 410 -11.23 -4.25 -26.54
N ALA A 411 -12.22 -3.56 -25.95
CA ALA A 411 -12.45 -2.14 -26.19
C ALA A 411 -11.20 -1.32 -25.81
N MET A 412 -10.64 -1.54 -24.62
CA MET A 412 -9.41 -0.87 -24.18
C MET A 412 -8.26 -1.15 -25.16
N ALA A 413 -8.04 -2.42 -25.54
CA ALA A 413 -6.96 -2.81 -26.46
C ALA A 413 -7.03 -2.10 -27.82
N VAL A 414 -8.24 -1.90 -28.34
CA VAL A 414 -8.48 -1.32 -29.66
C VAL A 414 -8.45 0.20 -29.65
N ILE A 415 -8.98 0.86 -28.61
CA ILE A 415 -9.14 2.32 -28.62
C ILE A 415 -7.94 3.08 -28.06
N SER A 416 -7.14 2.46 -27.19
CA SER A 416 -6.06 3.15 -26.50
C SER A 416 -4.90 3.47 -27.45
N GLY A 417 -4.34 4.67 -27.33
CA GLY A 417 -3.24 5.14 -28.16
C GLY A 417 -1.95 4.29 -28.00
N PRO A 418 -0.98 4.45 -28.89
CA PRO A 418 0.35 3.88 -28.68
C PRO A 418 1.04 4.54 -27.48
N ASP A 419 1.81 3.76 -26.73
CA ASP A 419 2.64 4.23 -25.60
C ASP A 419 1.88 4.93 -24.45
N VAL A 420 0.61 4.60 -24.27
CA VAL A 420 -0.20 5.11 -23.15
C VAL A 420 -0.20 4.17 -21.94
N HIS A 421 0.30 2.95 -22.14
CA HIS A 421 0.38 1.91 -21.13
C HIS A 421 1.83 1.73 -20.64
N PRO A 422 2.04 1.39 -19.36
CA PRO A 422 3.38 1.24 -18.80
C PRO A 422 4.24 0.25 -19.59
N ASP A 423 5.41 0.73 -19.99
CA ASP A 423 6.49 -0.06 -20.60
C ASP A 423 6.12 -0.81 -21.90
N GLU A 424 5.00 -0.45 -22.54
CA GLU A 424 4.45 -1.20 -23.67
C GLU A 424 5.39 -1.23 -24.87
N ILE A 425 6.07 -0.12 -25.18
CA ILE A 425 7.08 -0.06 -26.25
C ILE A 425 8.22 -1.06 -25.98
N GLY A 426 8.69 -1.14 -24.74
CA GLY A 426 9.77 -2.06 -24.38
C GLY A 426 9.36 -3.51 -24.62
N HIS A 427 8.13 -3.85 -24.27
CA HIS A 427 7.55 -5.15 -24.55
C HIS A 427 7.42 -5.41 -26.06
N GLU A 428 6.91 -4.45 -26.82
CA GLU A 428 6.75 -4.54 -28.28
C GLU A 428 8.09 -4.82 -28.99
N HIS A 429 9.15 -4.09 -28.62
CA HIS A 429 10.48 -4.32 -29.19
C HIS A 429 11.02 -5.72 -28.87
N ALA A 430 10.77 -6.22 -27.66
CA ALA A 430 11.19 -7.57 -27.26
C ALA A 430 10.41 -8.67 -28.01
N ALA A 431 9.10 -8.50 -28.21
CA ALA A 431 8.30 -9.45 -29.00
C ALA A 431 8.67 -9.41 -30.49
N SER A 432 8.93 -8.22 -31.04
CA SER A 432 9.30 -8.04 -32.45
C SER A 432 10.60 -8.76 -32.81
N TYR A 433 11.56 -8.88 -31.88
CA TYR A 433 12.77 -9.69 -32.07
C TYR A 433 12.42 -11.16 -32.41
N TYR A 434 11.40 -11.72 -31.77
CA TYR A 434 10.98 -13.11 -31.95
C TYR A 434 10.04 -13.33 -33.13
N SER A 435 9.64 -12.29 -33.87
CA SER A 435 8.96 -12.50 -35.15
C SER A 435 9.85 -13.31 -36.09
N ASP A 436 11.13 -12.94 -36.20
CA ASP A 436 12.08 -13.59 -37.12
C ASP A 436 13.12 -14.48 -36.41
N SER A 437 13.20 -14.43 -35.09
CA SER A 437 14.16 -15.23 -34.30
C SER A 437 13.49 -16.40 -33.57
N TRP A 438 14.22 -17.50 -33.38
CA TRP A 438 13.76 -18.67 -32.62
C TRP A 438 14.49 -18.87 -31.28
N LEU A 439 15.62 -18.19 -31.09
CA LEU A 439 16.49 -18.32 -29.93
C LEU A 439 16.74 -16.94 -29.32
N PRO A 440 16.93 -16.85 -27.98
CA PRO A 440 17.25 -15.59 -27.33
C PRO A 440 18.57 -15.00 -27.86
N PRO A 441 18.70 -13.66 -27.91
CA PRO A 441 19.91 -13.01 -28.38
C PRO A 441 21.02 -13.09 -27.33
N SER A 442 22.27 -12.96 -27.79
CA SER A 442 23.38 -12.58 -26.91
C SER A 442 23.21 -11.13 -26.45
N ILE A 443 23.71 -10.77 -25.27
CA ILE A 443 23.69 -9.39 -24.79
C ILE A 443 24.49 -8.45 -25.70
N ASP A 444 25.51 -8.98 -26.38
CA ASP A 444 26.36 -8.22 -27.31
C ASP A 444 25.73 -8.07 -28.71
N ASP A 445 24.54 -8.64 -28.95
CA ASP A 445 23.86 -8.53 -30.25
C ASP A 445 23.47 -7.06 -30.53
N PRO A 446 23.87 -6.47 -31.67
CA PRO A 446 23.52 -5.08 -32.02
C PRO A 446 22.02 -4.79 -31.98
N ARG A 447 21.16 -5.80 -32.17
CA ARG A 447 19.71 -5.69 -32.09
C ARG A 447 19.22 -5.35 -30.68
N MET A 448 19.98 -5.69 -29.63
CA MET A 448 19.66 -5.35 -28.23
C MET A 448 19.64 -3.85 -27.96
N VAL A 449 20.35 -3.04 -28.76
CA VAL A 449 20.41 -1.58 -28.59
C VAL A 449 19.04 -0.94 -28.78
N LYS A 450 18.18 -1.52 -29.64
CA LYS A 450 16.82 -1.01 -29.86
C LYS A 450 15.84 -1.43 -28.77
N THR A 451 16.20 -2.42 -27.94
CA THR A 451 15.29 -3.02 -26.95
C THR A 451 15.56 -2.56 -25.52
N ILE A 452 16.58 -1.73 -25.30
CA ILE A 452 16.88 -1.14 -23.99
C ILE A 452 16.16 0.19 -23.82
N SER A 453 15.52 0.38 -22.67
CA SER A 453 14.91 1.65 -22.28
C SER A 453 15.94 2.63 -21.72
N GLY A 454 15.58 3.92 -21.63
CA GLY A 454 16.40 4.92 -20.94
C GLY A 454 16.70 4.57 -19.47
N PHE A 455 15.84 3.75 -18.85
CA PHE A 455 16.01 3.19 -17.50
C PHE A 455 17.09 2.09 -17.44
N GLY A 456 17.65 1.67 -18.57
CA GLY A 456 18.65 0.61 -18.59
C GLY A 456 18.06 -0.80 -18.50
N VAL A 457 16.79 -0.98 -18.84
CA VAL A 457 16.12 -2.29 -18.78
C VAL A 457 15.79 -2.75 -20.18
N SER A 458 16.09 -4.02 -20.48
CA SER A 458 15.55 -4.70 -21.65
C SER A 458 14.86 -5.99 -21.23
N TYR A 459 13.67 -6.23 -21.78
CA TYR A 459 12.95 -7.47 -21.50
C TYR A 459 13.60 -8.71 -22.11
N LEU A 460 14.50 -8.53 -23.09
CA LEU A 460 15.33 -9.61 -23.65
C LEU A 460 16.52 -9.99 -22.76
N PHE A 461 16.80 -9.24 -21.69
CA PHE A 461 17.76 -9.69 -20.66
C PHE A 461 17.26 -10.93 -19.92
N ARG A 462 15.96 -11.21 -19.97
CA ARG A 462 15.34 -12.38 -19.32
C ARG A 462 14.74 -13.29 -20.38
N LEU A 463 14.56 -14.56 -20.01
CA LEU A 463 14.05 -15.60 -20.90
C LEU A 463 12.52 -15.67 -20.97
N ASP A 464 11.82 -14.59 -20.65
CA ASP A 464 10.36 -14.62 -20.55
C ASP A 464 9.73 -15.07 -21.88
N ILE A 465 9.16 -16.28 -21.84
CA ILE A 465 8.68 -17.02 -23.02
C ILE A 465 7.50 -16.30 -23.70
N VAL A 466 6.86 -15.35 -23.00
CA VAL A 466 5.76 -14.55 -23.54
C VAL A 466 6.17 -13.79 -24.81
N TYR A 467 7.39 -13.27 -24.90
CA TYR A 467 7.86 -12.52 -26.06
C TYR A 467 8.03 -13.41 -27.29
N PHE A 468 8.49 -14.65 -27.08
CA PHE A 468 8.55 -15.65 -28.13
C PHE A 468 7.14 -15.98 -28.64
N LEU A 469 6.21 -16.31 -27.75
CA LEU A 469 4.85 -16.70 -28.13
C LEU A 469 4.09 -15.56 -28.82
N SER A 470 4.14 -14.36 -28.24
CA SER A 470 3.47 -13.17 -28.78
C SER A 470 4.06 -12.75 -30.13
N GLY A 471 5.39 -12.77 -30.31
CA GLY A 471 6.02 -12.46 -31.59
C GLY A 471 5.58 -13.41 -32.71
N LYS A 472 5.46 -14.71 -32.42
CA LYS A 472 4.95 -15.71 -33.39
C LYS A 472 3.45 -15.54 -33.66
N VAL A 473 2.64 -15.28 -32.64
CA VAL A 473 1.20 -15.05 -32.83
C VAL A 473 0.95 -13.75 -33.60
N ALA A 474 1.70 -12.68 -33.32
CA ALA A 474 1.61 -11.43 -34.06
C ALA A 474 2.02 -11.60 -35.53
N LEU A 475 3.00 -12.46 -35.83
CA LEU A 475 3.32 -12.81 -37.22
C LEU A 475 2.14 -13.51 -37.92
N LEU A 476 1.47 -14.45 -37.24
CA LEU A 476 0.28 -15.14 -37.79
C LEU A 476 -0.91 -14.18 -38.02
N LEU A 477 -1.04 -13.14 -37.20
CA LEU A 477 -2.10 -12.13 -37.31
C LEU A 477 -1.79 -11.01 -38.31
N SER A 478 -0.58 -10.96 -38.87
CA SER A 478 -0.11 -9.88 -39.76
C SER A 478 -1.02 -9.64 -40.96
N GLU A 479 -1.59 -10.71 -41.53
CA GLU A 479 -2.50 -10.64 -42.68
C GLU A 479 -3.91 -10.13 -42.33
N LEU A 480 -4.28 -10.14 -41.05
CA LEU A 480 -5.62 -9.76 -40.57
C LEU A 480 -5.65 -8.38 -39.91
N VAL A 481 -4.55 -7.99 -39.27
CA VAL A 481 -4.44 -6.75 -38.48
C VAL A 481 -3.14 -6.05 -38.82
N ASN A 482 -3.25 -4.91 -39.50
CA ASN A 482 -2.08 -4.16 -39.97
C ASN A 482 -1.26 -3.56 -38.81
N ASP A 483 -1.93 -3.11 -37.76
CA ASP A 483 -1.29 -2.50 -36.59
C ASP A 483 -0.53 -3.55 -35.76
N ASN A 484 0.79 -3.38 -35.64
CA ASN A 484 1.65 -4.30 -34.90
C ASN A 484 1.37 -4.29 -33.39
N ASN A 485 1.14 -3.11 -32.82
CA ASN A 485 0.87 -2.94 -31.40
C ASN A 485 -0.46 -3.64 -31.05
N LEU A 486 -1.50 -3.44 -31.87
CA LEU A 486 -2.78 -4.12 -31.70
C LEU A 486 -2.65 -5.64 -31.79
N ARG A 487 -1.85 -6.18 -32.73
CA ARG A 487 -1.60 -7.64 -32.82
C ARG A 487 -1.04 -8.22 -31.53
N LEU A 488 -0.11 -7.52 -30.89
CA LEU A 488 0.46 -7.92 -29.61
C LEU A 488 -0.54 -7.78 -28.45
N ARG A 489 -1.35 -6.71 -28.42
CA ARG A 489 -2.44 -6.58 -27.43
C ARG A 489 -3.45 -7.72 -27.56
N LEU A 490 -3.83 -8.08 -28.79
CA LEU A 490 -4.76 -9.18 -29.08
C LEU A 490 -4.24 -10.55 -28.60
N PHE A 491 -2.93 -10.75 -28.49
CA PHE A 491 -2.38 -11.95 -27.84
C PHE A 491 -2.81 -12.03 -26.37
N ASN A 492 -2.71 -10.94 -25.61
CA ASN A 492 -3.18 -10.91 -24.22
C ASN A 492 -4.71 -11.07 -24.14
N VAL A 493 -5.47 -10.45 -25.03
CA VAL A 493 -6.93 -10.66 -25.13
C VAL A 493 -7.26 -12.14 -25.35
N LEU A 494 -6.51 -12.82 -26.23
CA LEU A 494 -6.67 -14.25 -26.52
C LEU A 494 -6.42 -15.12 -25.27
N LEU A 495 -5.40 -14.79 -24.46
CA LEU A 495 -5.14 -15.51 -23.21
C LEU A 495 -6.34 -15.42 -22.24
N PHE A 496 -6.92 -14.23 -22.08
CA PHE A 496 -8.10 -14.05 -21.24
C PHE A 496 -9.33 -14.79 -21.81
N PHE A 497 -9.52 -14.74 -23.13
CA PHE A 497 -10.58 -15.49 -23.81
C PHE A 497 -10.46 -17.00 -23.57
N ILE A 498 -9.25 -17.56 -23.63
CA ILE A 498 -9.01 -18.97 -23.32
C ILE A 498 -9.42 -19.30 -21.87
N LEU A 499 -9.11 -18.44 -20.89
CA LEU A 499 -9.56 -18.65 -19.50
C LEU A 499 -11.09 -18.66 -19.40
N ILE A 500 -11.76 -17.73 -20.08
CA ILE A 500 -13.23 -17.70 -20.13
C ILE A 500 -13.78 -18.99 -20.73
N LEU A 501 -13.22 -19.49 -21.83
CA LEU A 501 -13.68 -20.74 -22.44
C LEU A 501 -13.56 -21.92 -21.48
N ILE A 502 -12.40 -22.08 -20.83
CA ILE A 502 -12.16 -23.17 -19.88
C ILE A 502 -13.13 -23.07 -18.69
N VAL A 503 -13.32 -21.86 -18.14
CA VAL A 503 -14.21 -21.61 -17.01
C VAL A 503 -15.68 -21.83 -17.39
N THR A 504 -16.10 -21.39 -18.58
CA THR A 504 -17.47 -21.52 -19.08
C THR A 504 -17.86 -22.99 -19.28
N CYS A 505 -16.95 -23.83 -19.77
CA CYS A 505 -17.16 -25.28 -19.87
C CYS A 505 -17.45 -25.95 -18.51
N LYS A 506 -17.07 -25.30 -17.40
CA LYS A 506 -17.22 -25.84 -16.03
C LYS A 506 -17.91 -24.85 -15.08
N ILE A 507 -18.77 -23.96 -15.59
CA ILE A 507 -19.20 -22.76 -14.87
C ILE A 507 -19.76 -23.02 -13.45
N ARG A 508 -20.61 -24.05 -13.28
CA ARG A 508 -21.19 -24.43 -11.96
C ARG A 508 -20.16 -24.93 -10.95
N SER A 509 -19.08 -25.47 -11.45
CA SER A 509 -17.98 -25.99 -10.65
C SER A 509 -16.90 -24.93 -10.47
N ALA A 510 -16.95 -23.81 -11.20
CA ALA A 510 -15.88 -22.83 -11.34
C ALA A 510 -15.99 -21.52 -10.51
N PRO A 511 -16.76 -21.40 -9.41
CA PRO A 511 -17.00 -20.09 -8.79
C PRO A 511 -15.72 -19.39 -8.29
N LEU A 512 -14.73 -20.15 -7.81
CA LEU A 512 -13.45 -19.60 -7.36
C LEU A 512 -12.64 -18.95 -8.50
N PHE A 513 -12.64 -19.56 -9.69
CA PHE A 513 -11.91 -19.00 -10.83
C PHE A 513 -12.63 -17.82 -11.45
N ILE A 514 -13.96 -17.85 -11.42
CA ILE A 514 -14.76 -16.70 -11.82
C ILE A 514 -14.45 -15.52 -10.90
N LEU A 515 -14.41 -15.74 -9.57
CA LEU A 515 -13.95 -14.74 -8.60
C LEU A 515 -12.55 -14.23 -8.95
N ALA A 516 -11.60 -15.10 -9.28
CA ALA A 516 -10.25 -14.69 -9.66
C ALA A 516 -10.23 -13.72 -10.84
N LEU A 517 -11.04 -13.96 -11.88
CA LEU A 517 -11.09 -13.13 -13.09
C LEU A 517 -11.82 -11.79 -12.90
N VAL A 518 -12.64 -11.67 -11.85
CA VAL A 518 -13.36 -10.43 -11.50
C VAL A 518 -12.93 -9.86 -10.15
N LEU A 519 -11.81 -10.32 -9.58
CA LEU A 519 -11.35 -9.86 -8.28
C LEU A 519 -10.90 -8.39 -8.31
N SER A 520 -10.34 -7.97 -9.44
CA SER A 520 -9.76 -6.66 -9.61
C SER A 520 -9.89 -6.19 -11.06
N PRO A 521 -10.14 -4.89 -11.31
CA PRO A 521 -10.11 -4.33 -12.66
C PRO A 521 -8.68 -4.25 -13.23
N GLN A 522 -7.65 -4.32 -12.38
CA GLN A 522 -6.26 -4.39 -12.80
C GLN A 522 -5.97 -5.67 -13.61
N ILE A 523 -6.70 -6.76 -13.34
CA ILE A 523 -6.61 -7.99 -14.12
C ILE A 523 -7.10 -7.73 -15.55
N TRP A 524 -8.22 -7.03 -15.71
CA TRP A 524 -8.74 -6.66 -17.03
C TRP A 524 -7.77 -5.74 -17.76
N TYR A 525 -7.21 -4.77 -17.04
CA TYR A 525 -6.21 -3.86 -17.60
C TYR A 525 -4.99 -4.62 -18.11
N LEU A 526 -4.49 -5.58 -17.34
CA LEU A 526 -3.34 -6.38 -17.74
C LEU A 526 -3.55 -7.17 -19.03
N PHE A 527 -4.77 -7.64 -19.29
CA PHE A 527 -5.10 -8.34 -20.53
C PHE A 527 -5.47 -7.41 -21.69
N SER A 528 -5.57 -6.10 -21.44
CA SER A 528 -5.95 -5.11 -22.47
C SER A 528 -4.78 -4.48 -23.22
N TYR A 529 -3.56 -4.58 -22.71
CA TYR A 529 -2.36 -4.09 -23.38
C TYR A 529 -1.26 -5.15 -23.37
N PHE A 530 -0.22 -4.99 -24.19
CA PHE A 530 0.83 -6.00 -24.27
C PHE A 530 1.88 -5.86 -23.16
N ASN A 531 2.05 -6.92 -22.37
CA ASN A 531 2.99 -7.01 -21.27
C ASN A 531 3.28 -8.47 -20.94
N GLY A 532 4.30 -8.70 -20.10
CA GLY A 532 4.67 -10.05 -19.67
C GLY A 532 3.89 -10.60 -18.47
N ASP A 533 3.23 -9.77 -17.65
CA ASP A 533 2.58 -10.28 -16.44
C ASP A 533 1.26 -11.02 -16.76
N GLY A 534 0.57 -10.66 -17.85
CA GLY A 534 -0.68 -11.31 -18.27
C GLY A 534 -0.50 -12.81 -18.51
N PHE A 535 0.62 -13.19 -19.15
CA PHE A 535 0.95 -14.59 -19.40
C PHE A 535 1.33 -15.34 -18.11
N ALA A 536 2.11 -14.74 -17.22
CA ALA A 536 2.44 -15.35 -15.94
C ALA A 536 1.18 -15.59 -15.08
N PHE A 537 0.26 -14.63 -15.04
CA PHE A 537 -1.03 -14.78 -14.38
C PHE A 537 -1.87 -15.90 -15.02
N PHE A 538 -1.96 -15.93 -16.35
CA PHE A 538 -2.65 -16.99 -17.10
C PHE A 538 -2.17 -18.38 -16.69
N ILE A 539 -0.85 -18.62 -16.71
CA ILE A 539 -0.28 -19.93 -16.34
C ILE A 539 -0.52 -20.24 -14.87
N ALA A 540 -0.37 -19.27 -13.96
CA ALA A 540 -0.58 -19.48 -12.54
C ALA A 540 -2.04 -19.87 -12.22
N ILE A 541 -3.02 -19.27 -12.91
CA ILE A 541 -4.43 -19.66 -12.80
C ILE A 541 -4.64 -21.09 -13.33
N LEU A 542 -4.04 -21.47 -14.46
CA LEU A 542 -4.13 -22.84 -14.98
C LEU A 542 -3.56 -23.87 -13.99
N ILE A 543 -2.41 -23.59 -13.36
CA ILE A 543 -1.83 -24.43 -12.31
C ILE A 543 -2.81 -24.60 -11.15
N ALA A 544 -3.41 -23.51 -10.67
CA ALA A 544 -4.44 -23.57 -9.62
C ALA A 544 -5.65 -24.42 -10.05
N MET A 545 -6.13 -24.29 -11.29
CA MET A 545 -7.23 -25.11 -11.84
C MET A 545 -6.89 -26.60 -11.85
N GLN A 546 -5.67 -26.95 -12.25
CA GLN A 546 -5.16 -28.32 -12.30
C GLN A 546 -5.03 -28.97 -10.90
N LEU A 547 -4.90 -28.17 -9.84
CA LEU A 547 -4.80 -28.68 -8.47
C LEU A 547 -6.14 -28.70 -7.74
N ILE A 548 -6.99 -27.69 -7.95
CA ILE A 548 -8.26 -27.55 -7.23
C ILE A 548 -9.30 -28.55 -7.73
N TYR A 549 -9.41 -28.77 -9.04
CA TYR A 549 -10.48 -29.59 -9.58
C TYR A 549 -10.17 -31.08 -9.60
N PRO A 550 -11.03 -31.93 -8.99
CA PRO A 550 -10.85 -33.39 -9.02
C PRO A 550 -10.86 -33.98 -10.44
N ASP A 551 -11.59 -33.35 -11.35
CA ASP A 551 -11.75 -33.80 -12.73
C ASP A 551 -10.70 -33.20 -13.69
N SER A 552 -9.74 -32.43 -13.19
CA SER A 552 -8.63 -31.93 -14.02
C SER A 552 -7.66 -33.06 -14.39
N LEU A 553 -6.95 -32.91 -15.51
CA LEU A 553 -6.00 -33.93 -15.97
C LEU A 553 -4.91 -34.22 -14.93
N THR A 554 -4.40 -33.17 -14.27
CA THR A 554 -3.38 -33.30 -13.24
C THR A 554 -3.91 -34.00 -12.00
N ASN A 555 -5.08 -33.60 -11.48
CA ASN A 555 -5.64 -34.23 -10.29
C ASN A 555 -6.01 -35.70 -10.57
N GLN A 556 -6.57 -36.01 -11.75
CA GLN A 556 -6.78 -37.38 -12.22
C GLN A 556 -5.46 -38.17 -12.27
N TYR A 557 -4.38 -37.58 -12.78
CA TYR A 557 -3.06 -38.21 -12.78
C TYR A 557 -2.53 -38.44 -11.37
N LEU A 558 -2.62 -37.47 -10.47
CA LEU A 558 -2.17 -37.62 -9.07
C LEU A 558 -3.00 -38.66 -8.30
N ASN A 559 -4.24 -38.92 -8.72
CA ASN A 559 -5.12 -39.93 -8.11
C ASN A 559 -5.11 -41.29 -8.80
N SER A 560 -4.47 -41.41 -9.97
CA SER A 560 -4.47 -42.67 -10.73
C SER A 560 -3.68 -43.79 -10.02
N VAL A 561 -4.02 -45.04 -10.34
CA VAL A 561 -3.42 -46.23 -9.67
C VAL A 561 -2.01 -46.54 -10.18
N THR A 562 -1.64 -46.04 -11.37
CA THR A 562 -0.33 -46.34 -11.98
C THR A 562 0.38 -45.07 -12.47
N LEU A 563 1.66 -45.19 -12.83
CA LEU A 563 2.44 -44.08 -13.37
C LEU A 563 2.05 -43.72 -14.82
N ARG A 564 1.57 -44.69 -15.60
CA ARG A 564 1.22 -44.48 -17.02
C ARG A 564 -0.21 -43.99 -17.20
N ASP A 565 -1.10 -44.33 -16.26
CA ASP A 565 -2.49 -43.91 -16.34
C ASP A 565 -2.62 -42.40 -16.16
N LYS A 566 -3.31 -41.76 -17.11
CA LYS A 566 -3.47 -40.30 -17.22
C LYS A 566 -2.15 -39.52 -17.22
N VAL A 567 -1.06 -40.10 -17.73
CA VAL A 567 0.28 -39.47 -17.76
C VAL A 567 0.29 -38.08 -18.41
N SER A 568 -0.62 -37.83 -19.37
CA SER A 568 -0.80 -36.51 -19.99
C SER A 568 -1.05 -35.39 -18.98
N GLY A 569 -1.70 -35.69 -17.84
CA GLY A 569 -1.88 -34.74 -16.75
C GLY A 569 -0.57 -34.35 -16.06
N GLY A 570 0.30 -35.33 -15.80
CA GLY A 570 1.64 -35.07 -15.26
C GLY A 570 2.53 -34.29 -16.22
N VAL A 571 2.46 -34.63 -17.51
CA VAL A 571 3.20 -33.91 -18.57
C VAL A 571 2.71 -32.46 -18.69
N LEU A 572 1.39 -32.24 -18.76
CA LEU A 572 0.80 -30.90 -18.79
C LEU A 572 1.23 -30.08 -17.58
N PHE A 573 1.17 -30.65 -16.38
CA PHE A 573 1.56 -29.94 -15.16
C PHE A 573 3.05 -29.57 -15.16
N GLY A 574 3.93 -30.46 -15.61
CA GLY A 574 5.36 -30.17 -15.79
C GLY A 574 5.62 -29.04 -16.78
N ILE A 575 4.87 -29.01 -17.90
CA ILE A 575 4.94 -27.91 -18.88
C ILE A 575 4.52 -26.58 -18.24
N LEU A 576 3.38 -26.54 -17.56
CA LEU A 576 2.87 -25.32 -16.91
C LEU A 576 3.85 -24.79 -15.85
N VAL A 577 4.39 -25.68 -15.01
CA VAL A 577 5.40 -25.32 -14.00
C VAL A 577 6.66 -24.76 -14.67
N SER A 578 7.14 -25.37 -15.75
CA SER A 578 8.29 -24.84 -16.50
C SER A 578 8.00 -23.49 -17.13
N MET A 579 6.83 -23.29 -17.74
CA MET A 579 6.46 -22.01 -18.33
C MET A 579 6.47 -20.91 -17.27
N LEU A 580 5.90 -21.17 -16.09
CA LEU A 580 5.89 -20.18 -15.00
C LEU A 580 7.27 -19.90 -14.42
N LEU A 581 8.14 -20.92 -14.30
CA LEU A 581 9.53 -20.77 -13.88
C LEU A 581 10.32 -19.81 -14.79
N ILE A 582 10.00 -19.83 -16.09
CA ILE A 582 10.66 -19.02 -17.11
C ILE A 582 10.07 -17.61 -17.18
N SER A 583 8.76 -17.45 -16.99
CA SER A 583 8.09 -16.17 -17.20
C SER A 583 8.53 -15.07 -16.24
N LYS A 584 8.23 -15.20 -14.94
CA LYS A 584 8.31 -14.06 -14.02
C LYS A 584 8.77 -14.48 -12.62
N PRO A 585 9.87 -13.89 -12.10
CA PRO A 585 10.39 -14.24 -10.78
C PRO A 585 9.42 -13.96 -9.64
N ASN A 586 8.49 -13.01 -9.79
CA ASN A 586 7.57 -12.72 -8.69
C ASN A 586 6.62 -13.89 -8.38
N TYR A 587 6.45 -14.84 -9.31
CA TYR A 587 5.68 -16.07 -9.09
C TYR A 587 6.46 -17.22 -8.43
N TYR A 588 7.75 -17.04 -8.12
CA TYR A 588 8.55 -18.12 -7.48
C TYR A 588 8.04 -18.46 -6.08
N VAL A 589 7.53 -17.48 -5.33
CA VAL A 589 6.82 -17.72 -4.07
C VAL A 589 5.60 -18.63 -4.26
N TYR A 590 4.85 -18.45 -5.36
CA TYR A 590 3.72 -19.33 -5.67
C TYR A 590 4.18 -20.74 -6.04
N LEU A 591 5.26 -20.91 -6.80
CA LEU A 591 5.80 -22.24 -7.10
C LEU A 591 6.29 -22.96 -5.83
N ALA A 592 6.97 -22.25 -4.93
CA ALA A 592 7.35 -22.78 -3.62
C ALA A 592 6.12 -23.19 -2.79
N PHE A 593 5.05 -22.39 -2.84
CA PHE A 593 3.76 -22.74 -2.21
C PHE A 593 3.17 -24.03 -2.80
N ILE A 594 3.17 -24.18 -4.12
CA ILE A 594 2.66 -25.39 -4.79
C ILE A 594 3.46 -26.62 -4.36
N LEU A 595 4.78 -26.54 -4.31
CA LEU A 595 5.62 -27.66 -3.84
C LEU A 595 5.26 -28.06 -2.40
N LEU A 596 5.05 -27.08 -1.53
CA LEU A 596 4.67 -27.34 -0.14
C LEU A 596 3.26 -27.95 -0.02
N ILE A 597 2.28 -27.46 -0.77
CA ILE A 597 0.91 -27.99 -0.75
C ILE A 597 0.85 -29.40 -1.33
N VAL A 598 1.53 -29.65 -2.45
CA VAL A 598 1.64 -31.00 -3.01
C VAL A 598 2.31 -31.91 -2.00
N GLY A 599 3.43 -31.49 -1.40
CA GLY A 599 4.09 -32.25 -0.33
C GLY A 599 3.16 -32.53 0.86
N TRP A 600 2.42 -31.53 1.33
CA TRP A 600 1.46 -31.67 2.43
C TRP A 600 0.39 -32.73 2.12
N ASN A 601 -0.21 -32.66 0.94
CA ASN A 601 -1.24 -33.61 0.50
C ASN A 601 -0.67 -35.04 0.41
N LEU A 602 0.60 -35.19 0.00
CA LEU A 602 1.27 -36.48 -0.08
C LEU A 602 1.52 -37.09 1.30
N PHE A 603 2.03 -36.31 2.26
CA PHE A 603 2.46 -36.85 3.56
C PHE A 603 1.34 -36.92 4.62
N PHE A 604 0.37 -36.00 4.61
CA PHE A 604 -0.55 -35.80 5.75
C PHE A 604 -2.03 -36.04 5.43
N GLU A 605 -2.45 -35.88 4.17
CA GLU A 605 -3.83 -36.17 3.77
C GLU A 605 -4.03 -37.65 3.43
N ARG A 606 -3.04 -38.30 2.78
CA ARG A 606 -3.14 -39.71 2.35
C ARG A 606 -2.58 -40.74 3.33
N GLY A 607 -1.96 -40.30 4.42
CA GLY A 607 -1.57 -41.14 5.55
C GLY A 607 -0.24 -41.90 5.38
N PHE A 608 0.57 -41.92 6.43
CA PHE A 608 1.87 -42.62 6.47
C PHE A 608 1.77 -44.16 6.35
N ALA A 609 0.59 -44.74 6.57
CA ALA A 609 0.37 -46.19 6.61
C ALA A 609 0.48 -46.89 5.24
N ASN A 610 0.40 -46.14 4.12
CA ASN A 610 0.42 -46.68 2.76
C ASN A 610 1.74 -46.37 2.03
N TRP A 611 2.85 -46.94 2.51
CA TRP A 611 4.20 -46.69 1.94
C TRP A 611 4.32 -47.02 0.44
N GLY A 612 3.54 -47.99 -0.05
CA GLY A 612 3.47 -48.33 -1.48
C GLY A 612 2.87 -47.21 -2.34
N GLU A 613 1.83 -46.53 -1.84
CA GLU A 613 1.21 -45.37 -2.51
C GLU A 613 2.16 -44.16 -2.50
N ASN A 614 2.88 -43.94 -1.40
CA ASN A 614 3.87 -42.86 -1.30
C ASN A 614 5.00 -43.02 -2.34
N ARG A 615 5.48 -44.24 -2.60
CA ARG A 615 6.48 -44.51 -3.66
C ARG A 615 5.95 -44.17 -5.05
N LEU A 616 4.69 -44.50 -5.36
CA LEU A 616 4.09 -44.16 -6.65
C LEU A 616 4.00 -42.64 -6.82
N GLN A 617 3.56 -41.93 -5.79
CA GLN A 617 3.44 -40.46 -5.85
C GLN A 617 4.80 -39.78 -6.01
N ILE A 618 5.84 -40.26 -5.35
CA ILE A 618 7.21 -39.77 -5.57
C ILE A 618 7.62 -39.96 -7.04
N LYS A 619 7.36 -41.14 -7.63
CA LYS A 619 7.63 -41.37 -9.08
C LYS A 619 6.85 -40.40 -9.97
N LYS A 620 5.60 -40.08 -9.62
CA LYS A 620 4.77 -39.11 -10.35
C LYS A 620 5.37 -37.69 -10.25
N GLY A 621 5.80 -37.29 -9.06
CA GLY A 621 6.50 -36.03 -8.83
C GLY A 621 7.82 -35.93 -9.57
N VAL A 622 8.60 -37.03 -9.61
CA VAL A 622 9.84 -37.12 -10.41
C VAL A 622 9.54 -36.93 -11.89
N LEU A 623 8.49 -37.58 -12.44
CA LEU A 623 8.11 -37.37 -13.84
C LEU A 623 7.79 -35.90 -14.14
N ILE A 624 6.94 -35.28 -13.32
CA ILE A 624 6.57 -33.86 -13.45
C ILE A 624 7.83 -32.98 -13.43
N THR A 625 8.74 -33.24 -12.50
CA THR A 625 10.00 -32.49 -12.35
C THR A 625 10.89 -32.69 -13.57
N CYS A 626 11.05 -33.92 -14.06
CA CYS A 626 11.83 -34.20 -15.27
C CYS A 626 11.25 -33.47 -16.49
N VAL A 627 9.92 -33.49 -16.68
CA VAL A 627 9.27 -32.75 -17.78
C VAL A 627 9.54 -31.25 -17.65
N ALA A 628 9.41 -30.69 -16.45
CA ALA A 628 9.67 -29.28 -16.22
C ALA A 628 11.13 -28.91 -16.52
N LEU A 629 12.10 -29.72 -16.05
CA LEU A 629 13.53 -29.51 -16.28
C LEU A 629 13.92 -29.68 -17.75
N CYS A 630 13.29 -30.60 -18.50
CA CYS A 630 13.54 -30.79 -19.93
C CYS A 630 13.17 -29.56 -20.78
N ILE A 631 12.29 -28.69 -20.28
CA ILE A 631 11.91 -27.45 -20.97
C ILE A 631 12.74 -26.28 -20.43
N TYR A 632 12.88 -26.19 -19.11
CA TYR A 632 13.59 -25.11 -18.43
C TYR A 632 15.10 -25.11 -18.70
N LEU A 633 15.78 -26.24 -18.48
CA LEU A 633 17.25 -26.29 -18.50
C LEU A 633 17.84 -25.96 -19.87
N PRO A 634 17.35 -26.49 -21.01
CA PRO A 634 17.95 -26.17 -22.31
C PRO A 634 17.95 -24.66 -22.61
N LEU A 635 16.86 -23.97 -22.28
CA LEU A 635 16.73 -22.53 -22.52
C LEU A 635 17.69 -21.72 -21.64
N VAL A 636 17.76 -22.04 -20.35
CA VAL A 636 18.66 -21.35 -19.41
C VAL A 636 20.13 -21.63 -19.72
N VAL A 637 20.46 -22.89 -20.04
CA VAL A 637 21.84 -23.26 -20.39
C VAL A 637 22.26 -22.59 -21.70
N TYR A 638 21.40 -22.57 -22.72
CA TYR A 638 21.69 -21.89 -23.98
C TYR A 638 21.91 -20.38 -23.78
N ASP A 639 21.05 -19.73 -23.00
CA ASP A 639 21.14 -18.31 -22.66
C ASP A 639 22.42 -17.95 -21.90
N GLN A 640 22.88 -18.82 -21.00
CA GLN A 640 24.16 -18.64 -20.33
C GLN A 640 25.32 -18.92 -21.30
N TYR A 641 25.23 -19.97 -22.11
CA TYR A 641 26.26 -20.37 -23.07
C TYR A 641 26.54 -19.28 -24.11
N ILE A 642 25.52 -18.69 -24.72
CA ILE A 642 25.67 -17.60 -25.72
C ILE A 642 26.22 -16.30 -25.11
N ASN A 643 26.26 -16.23 -23.78
CA ASN A 643 26.80 -15.11 -23.01
C ASN A 643 28.06 -15.51 -22.22
N ASP A 644 28.75 -16.58 -22.64
CA ASP A 644 30.01 -17.07 -22.05
C ASP A 644 29.93 -17.37 -20.54
N PHE A 645 28.73 -17.69 -20.04
CA PHE A 645 28.41 -17.84 -18.61
C PHE A 645 28.73 -16.59 -17.78
N LYS A 646 28.76 -15.41 -18.42
CA LYS A 646 29.03 -14.09 -17.82
C LYS A 646 27.91 -13.09 -18.10
N LYS A 647 26.67 -13.59 -18.22
CA LYS A 647 25.52 -12.79 -18.64
C LYS A 647 25.30 -11.55 -17.77
N ASP A 648 25.38 -11.68 -16.45
CA ASP A 648 25.16 -10.55 -15.53
C ASP A 648 26.22 -9.45 -15.69
N GLU A 649 27.49 -9.82 -15.93
CA GLU A 649 28.58 -8.88 -16.22
C GLU A 649 28.34 -8.16 -17.55
N LYS A 650 27.94 -8.91 -18.59
CA LYS A 650 27.58 -8.33 -19.90
C LYS A 650 26.39 -7.39 -19.80
N ILE A 651 25.34 -7.75 -19.05
CA ILE A 651 24.18 -6.88 -18.80
C ILE A 651 24.64 -5.61 -18.12
N SER A 652 25.42 -5.70 -17.04
CA SER A 652 25.90 -4.51 -16.31
C SER A 652 26.70 -3.57 -17.21
N ASN A 653 27.62 -4.10 -18.03
CA ASN A 653 28.40 -3.32 -18.98
C ASN A 653 27.54 -2.71 -20.10
N PHE A 654 26.54 -3.44 -20.59
CA PHE A 654 25.63 -2.98 -21.63
C PHE A 654 24.74 -1.84 -21.12
N VAL A 655 24.19 -2.00 -19.91
CA VAL A 655 23.38 -0.98 -19.22
C VAL A 655 24.22 0.28 -18.98
N ASP A 656 25.46 0.15 -18.52
CA ASP A 656 26.33 1.30 -18.24
C ASP A 656 26.64 2.13 -19.50
N LYS A 657 26.70 1.48 -20.66
CA LYS A 657 26.92 2.13 -21.97
C LYS A 657 25.67 2.85 -22.49
N HIS A 658 24.48 2.30 -22.28
CA HIS A 658 23.27 2.73 -22.99
C HIS A 658 22.19 3.39 -22.12
N ALA A 659 22.19 3.19 -20.81
CA ALA A 659 21.23 3.82 -19.90
C ALA A 659 21.52 5.32 -19.73
N VAL A 660 20.48 6.08 -19.38
CA VAL A 660 20.62 7.49 -18.99
C VAL A 660 21.46 7.58 -17.71
N TYR A 661 22.24 8.66 -17.55
CA TYR A 661 23.22 8.85 -16.46
C TYR A 661 22.72 8.43 -15.07
N GLN A 662 21.48 8.79 -14.71
CA GLN A 662 20.87 8.49 -13.41
C GLN A 662 20.57 6.99 -13.17
N PHE A 663 20.56 6.18 -14.23
CA PHE A 663 20.24 4.74 -14.22
C PHE A 663 21.42 3.83 -14.51
N LYS A 664 22.61 4.40 -14.71
CA LYS A 664 23.82 3.61 -14.87
C LYS A 664 24.21 2.91 -13.57
N ALA A 665 24.65 1.66 -13.69
CA ALA A 665 25.17 0.91 -12.55
C ALA A 665 26.37 1.63 -11.91
N SER A 666 27.24 2.26 -12.72
CA SER A 666 28.35 3.07 -12.23
C SER A 666 27.88 4.25 -11.38
N THR A 667 26.79 4.92 -11.78
CA THR A 667 26.27 6.09 -11.05
C THR A 667 25.67 5.67 -9.71
N VAL A 668 24.88 4.58 -9.69
CA VAL A 668 24.32 4.04 -8.45
C VAL A 668 25.41 3.67 -7.43
N MET A 669 26.55 3.15 -7.90
CA MET A 669 27.67 2.77 -7.04
C MET A 669 28.56 3.94 -6.62
N ASN A 670 28.94 4.82 -7.56
CA ASN A 670 29.96 5.84 -7.35
C ASN A 670 29.40 7.20 -6.90
N ALA A 671 28.17 7.52 -7.30
CA ALA A 671 27.49 8.77 -6.97
C ALA A 671 26.00 8.50 -6.65
N PRO A 672 25.69 7.85 -5.51
CA PRO A 672 24.33 7.41 -5.20
C PRO A 672 23.31 8.56 -5.12
N ASP A 673 23.75 9.75 -4.71
CA ASP A 673 22.93 10.95 -4.65
C ASP A 673 22.55 11.50 -6.04
N ASP A 674 23.36 11.22 -7.08
CA ASP A 674 23.09 11.58 -8.47
C ASP A 674 22.18 10.56 -9.20
N SER A 675 22.04 9.36 -8.62
CA SER A 675 21.21 8.30 -9.20
C SER A 675 19.72 8.52 -8.92
N TYR A 676 18.84 7.99 -9.78
CA TYR A 676 17.39 8.14 -9.66
C TYR A 676 16.89 7.83 -8.24
N PRO A 677 16.05 8.68 -7.61
CA PRO A 677 15.69 8.54 -6.20
C PRO A 677 15.15 7.17 -5.80
N GLY A 678 14.38 6.51 -6.69
CA GLY A 678 13.77 5.20 -6.43
C GLY A 678 14.71 4.00 -6.49
N MET A 679 15.93 4.14 -7.04
CA MET A 679 16.84 3.00 -7.21
C MET A 679 17.64 2.69 -5.95
N SER A 680 17.81 1.39 -5.68
CA SER A 680 18.73 0.84 -4.67
C SER A 680 18.60 1.51 -3.30
N LEU A 681 17.38 1.72 -2.82
CA LEU A 681 17.08 2.40 -1.56
C LEU A 681 17.87 1.81 -0.37
N LYS A 682 18.05 0.48 -0.35
CA LYS A 682 18.91 -0.23 0.59
C LYS A 682 20.35 0.31 0.60
N PHE A 683 20.93 0.55 -0.58
CA PHE A 683 22.28 1.10 -0.72
C PHE A 683 22.35 2.58 -0.33
N LYS A 684 21.26 3.32 -0.57
CA LYS A 684 21.09 4.73 -0.15
C LYS A 684 20.82 4.91 1.35
N GLY A 685 20.82 3.82 2.13
CA GLY A 685 20.68 3.85 3.59
C GLY A 685 19.24 3.89 4.10
N VAL A 686 18.24 3.80 3.22
CA VAL A 686 16.83 3.64 3.61
C VAL A 686 16.67 2.25 4.20
N SER A 687 16.08 2.15 5.39
CA SER A 687 15.81 0.84 6.00
C SER A 687 14.54 0.21 5.43
N TRP A 688 14.45 -1.12 5.41
CA TRP A 688 13.20 -1.79 5.00
C TRP A 688 12.02 -1.39 5.90
N GLN A 689 12.27 -1.15 7.20
CA GLN A 689 11.28 -0.67 8.15
C GLN A 689 10.76 0.72 7.75
N GLU A 690 11.66 1.63 7.38
CA GLU A 690 11.31 2.96 6.89
C GLU A 690 10.40 2.88 5.65
N LEU A 691 10.77 2.02 4.69
CA LEU A 691 10.01 1.84 3.45
C LEU A 691 8.63 1.20 3.66
N PHE A 692 8.54 0.14 4.47
CA PHE A 692 7.33 -0.68 4.57
C PHE A 692 6.47 -0.40 5.79
N LEU A 693 7.04 -0.03 6.94
CA LEU A 693 6.32 0.19 8.20
C LEU A 693 6.09 1.67 8.46
N GLU A 694 7.15 2.49 8.42
CA GLU A 694 7.10 3.91 8.78
C GLU A 694 6.38 4.72 7.70
N LYS A 695 6.81 4.59 6.44
CA LYS A 695 6.16 5.23 5.29
C LYS A 695 5.01 4.37 4.78
N SER A 696 3.82 4.95 4.73
CA SER A 696 2.61 4.26 4.24
C SER A 696 2.52 4.18 2.72
N TYR A 697 3.34 4.96 2.00
CA TYR A 697 3.26 5.16 0.55
C TYR A 697 3.31 3.84 -0.23
N TRP A 698 4.27 2.96 0.06
CA TRP A 698 4.40 1.67 -0.62
C TRP A 698 3.12 0.83 -0.45
N ARG A 699 2.58 0.76 0.78
CA ARG A 699 1.38 -0.03 1.10
C ARG A 699 0.14 0.53 0.40
N LYS A 700 -0.03 1.85 0.45
CA LYS A 700 -1.17 2.55 -0.17
C LYS A 700 -1.14 2.37 -1.67
N LEU A 701 -0.03 2.71 -2.33
CA LEU A 701 0.06 2.65 -3.79
C LEU A 701 -0.01 1.22 -4.33
N SER A 702 0.57 0.24 -3.62
CA SER A 702 0.43 -1.18 -3.98
C SER A 702 -1.02 -1.66 -3.88
N PHE A 703 -1.77 -1.21 -2.86
CA PHE A 703 -3.20 -1.52 -2.73
C PHE A 703 -4.04 -0.88 -3.84
N LEU A 704 -3.87 0.43 -4.06
CA LEU A 704 -4.62 1.17 -5.09
C LEU A 704 -4.40 0.54 -6.47
N SER A 705 -3.13 0.29 -6.84
CA SER A 705 -2.78 -0.30 -8.12
C SER A 705 -3.14 -1.77 -8.24
N PHE A 706 -3.28 -2.51 -7.13
CA PHE A 706 -3.86 -3.85 -7.17
C PHE A 706 -5.33 -3.79 -7.60
N PHE A 707 -6.06 -2.72 -7.26
CA PHE A 707 -7.49 -2.54 -7.54
C PHE A 707 -7.80 -1.47 -8.60
N GLY A 708 -6.86 -1.21 -9.49
CA GLY A 708 -7.06 -0.36 -10.66
C GLY A 708 -6.35 0.98 -10.54
N VAL A 709 -5.12 1.04 -11.03
CA VAL A 709 -4.43 2.28 -11.40
C VAL A 709 -3.90 2.07 -12.81
N TYR A 710 -4.22 3.00 -13.71
CA TYR A 710 -4.04 2.88 -15.15
C TYR A 710 -3.07 3.95 -15.67
N GLY A 711 -2.71 3.83 -16.96
CA GLY A 711 -1.66 4.64 -17.57
C GLY A 711 -0.33 4.48 -16.84
N TYR A 712 0.49 5.52 -16.85
CA TYR A 712 1.76 5.62 -16.11
C TYR A 712 1.55 5.88 -14.61
N MET A 713 0.70 5.09 -13.97
CA MET A 713 0.35 5.19 -12.54
C MET A 713 -0.32 6.52 -12.15
N ASN A 714 -1.01 7.16 -13.08
CA ASN A 714 -1.59 8.50 -12.92
C ASN A 714 -3.12 8.54 -13.07
N LEU A 715 -3.75 7.45 -13.51
CA LEU A 715 -5.21 7.36 -13.65
C LEU A 715 -5.78 6.43 -12.57
N TYR A 716 -6.44 6.98 -11.56
CA TYR A 716 -7.03 6.21 -10.46
C TYR A 716 -8.41 6.76 -10.08
N ALA A 717 -9.17 5.95 -9.36
CA ALA A 717 -10.50 6.33 -8.92
C ALA A 717 -10.48 7.32 -7.74
N ASP A 718 -11.61 7.94 -7.45
CA ASP A 718 -11.73 8.81 -6.28
C ASP A 718 -11.45 8.07 -4.96
N SER A 719 -11.03 8.78 -3.92
CA SER A 719 -10.77 8.18 -2.60
C SER A 719 -11.95 7.39 -2.05
N ASN A 720 -13.17 7.85 -2.30
CA ASN A 720 -14.41 7.19 -1.88
C ASN A 720 -14.55 5.79 -2.49
N TYR A 721 -14.13 5.60 -3.75
CA TYR A 721 -14.17 4.30 -4.40
C TYR A 721 -13.30 3.29 -3.63
N TYR A 722 -12.04 3.66 -3.36
CA TYR A 722 -11.09 2.78 -2.69
C TYR A 722 -11.46 2.55 -1.22
N GLU A 723 -12.06 3.52 -0.54
CA GLU A 723 -12.57 3.34 0.82
C GLU A 723 -13.71 2.32 0.87
N MET A 724 -14.72 2.48 -0.01
CA MET A 724 -15.84 1.52 -0.08
C MET A 724 -15.38 0.12 -0.47
N LEU A 725 -14.45 0.01 -1.42
CA LEU A 725 -13.85 -1.27 -1.79
C LEU A 725 -13.07 -1.89 -0.62
N SER A 726 -12.28 -1.10 0.11
CA SER A 726 -11.53 -1.55 1.28
C SER A 726 -12.47 -2.09 2.37
N ILE A 727 -13.57 -1.39 2.66
CA ILE A 727 -14.58 -1.83 3.61
C ILE A 727 -15.20 -3.16 3.17
N PHE A 728 -15.57 -3.28 1.89
CA PHE A 728 -16.14 -4.51 1.35
C PHE A 728 -15.14 -5.68 1.43
N LEU A 729 -13.90 -5.49 1.00
CA LEU A 729 -12.86 -6.53 1.04
C LEU A 729 -12.54 -6.95 2.48
N PHE A 730 -12.47 -6.00 3.41
CA PHE A 730 -12.28 -6.28 4.82
C PHE A 730 -13.45 -7.09 5.40
N GLY A 731 -14.69 -6.70 5.10
CA GLY A 731 -15.89 -7.46 5.47
C GLY A 731 -15.91 -8.86 4.87
N MET A 732 -15.52 -9.01 3.60
CA MET A 732 -15.40 -10.29 2.90
C MET A 732 -14.37 -11.20 3.59
N VAL A 733 -13.17 -10.68 3.90
CA VAL A 733 -12.12 -11.43 4.60
C VAL A 733 -12.56 -11.83 6.00
N LEU A 734 -13.18 -10.92 6.76
CA LEU A 734 -13.73 -11.25 8.09
C LEU A 734 -14.80 -12.33 8.03
N PHE A 735 -15.70 -12.26 7.05
CA PHE A 735 -16.72 -13.28 6.87
C PHE A 735 -16.10 -14.64 6.55
N ILE A 736 -15.16 -14.68 5.59
CA ILE A 736 -14.40 -15.89 5.26
C ILE A 736 -13.70 -16.43 6.51
N TYR A 737 -13.08 -15.55 7.31
CA TYR A 737 -12.38 -15.90 8.53
C TYR A 737 -13.28 -16.53 9.59
N PHE A 738 -14.43 -15.92 9.90
CA PHE A 738 -15.36 -16.45 10.89
C PHE A 738 -16.02 -17.75 10.41
N TYR A 739 -16.39 -17.81 9.13
CA TYR A 739 -16.90 -19.04 8.52
C TYR A 739 -15.87 -20.16 8.58
N ALA A 740 -14.62 -19.85 8.25
CA ALA A 740 -13.48 -20.74 8.31
C ALA A 740 -13.24 -21.28 9.73
N ALA A 741 -13.19 -20.38 10.70
CA ALA A 741 -12.96 -20.72 12.10
C ALA A 741 -14.01 -21.69 12.68
N TYR A 742 -15.23 -21.70 12.12
CA TYR A 742 -16.31 -22.56 12.58
C TYR A 742 -16.41 -23.89 11.82
N THR A 743 -16.14 -23.88 10.51
CA THR A 743 -16.48 -25.01 9.63
C THR A 743 -15.32 -25.94 9.29
N ILE A 744 -14.08 -25.49 9.47
CA ILE A 744 -12.92 -26.16 8.89
C ILE A 744 -12.32 -27.19 9.86
N THR A 745 -11.80 -28.28 9.31
CA THR A 745 -11.05 -29.29 10.07
C THR A 745 -9.66 -28.77 10.52
N PRO A 746 -9.05 -29.32 11.57
CA PRO A 746 -7.69 -28.92 11.97
C PRO A 746 -6.64 -29.07 10.84
N LYS A 747 -6.79 -30.08 9.97
CA LYS A 747 -5.87 -30.31 8.84
C LYS A 747 -5.95 -29.18 7.80
N ASP A 748 -7.16 -28.83 7.40
CA ASP A 748 -7.41 -27.73 6.47
C ASP A 748 -7.06 -26.37 7.11
N GLY A 749 -7.18 -26.24 8.44
CA GLY A 749 -6.69 -25.10 9.20
C GLY A 749 -5.18 -24.88 9.05
N ILE A 750 -4.38 -25.96 9.03
CA ILE A 750 -2.92 -25.88 8.76
C ILE A 750 -2.67 -25.39 7.34
N VAL A 751 -3.42 -25.89 6.35
CA VAL A 751 -3.33 -25.42 4.96
C VAL A 751 -3.62 -23.93 4.87
N LEU A 752 -4.63 -23.43 5.58
CA LEU A 752 -4.91 -22.00 5.64
C LEU A 752 -3.79 -21.20 6.32
N CYS A 753 -3.14 -21.71 7.36
CA CYS A 753 -1.96 -21.08 7.94
C CYS A 753 -0.81 -21.00 6.93
N ILE A 754 -0.57 -22.07 6.15
CA ILE A 754 0.42 -22.07 5.06
C ILE A 754 0.06 -21.01 4.03
N VAL A 755 -1.21 -20.94 3.60
CA VAL A 755 -1.71 -19.90 2.70
C VAL A 755 -1.33 -18.52 3.23
N LEU A 756 -1.71 -18.18 4.48
CA LEU A 756 -1.41 -16.88 5.09
C LEU A 756 0.09 -16.55 5.09
N ILE A 757 0.95 -17.52 5.42
CA ILE A 757 2.41 -17.35 5.37
C ILE A 757 2.87 -16.98 3.96
N PHE A 758 2.37 -17.69 2.94
CA PHE A 758 2.77 -17.42 1.56
C PHE A 758 2.19 -16.13 0.99
N LEU A 759 1.04 -15.65 1.47
CA LEU A 759 0.57 -14.29 1.17
C LEU A 759 1.54 -13.24 1.72
N LEU A 760 2.01 -13.43 2.96
CA LEU A 760 3.01 -12.55 3.58
C LEU A 760 4.35 -12.62 2.85
N LEU A 761 4.79 -13.80 2.40
CA LEU A 761 6.00 -13.95 1.60
C LEU A 761 5.88 -13.27 0.23
N ALA A 762 4.71 -13.29 -0.41
CA ALA A 762 4.49 -12.58 -1.67
C ALA A 762 4.61 -11.06 -1.49
N ILE A 763 4.03 -10.52 -0.40
CA ILE A 763 4.20 -9.11 -0.01
C ILE A 763 5.67 -8.82 0.32
N GLY A 764 6.32 -9.69 1.10
CA GLY A 764 7.73 -9.58 1.48
C GLY A 764 8.66 -9.55 0.27
N GLN A 765 8.44 -10.41 -0.72
CA GLN A 765 9.20 -10.43 -1.96
C GLN A 765 9.03 -9.12 -2.75
N SER A 766 7.79 -8.64 -2.92
CA SER A 766 7.53 -7.39 -3.64
C SER A 766 8.19 -6.18 -2.94
N THR A 767 8.02 -6.06 -1.62
CA THR A 767 8.67 -4.99 -0.83
C THR A 767 10.19 -5.09 -0.85
N TYR A 768 10.75 -6.29 -0.83
CA TYR A 768 12.20 -6.49 -0.88
C TYR A 768 12.78 -6.02 -2.21
N VAL A 769 12.11 -6.31 -3.33
CA VAL A 769 12.54 -5.82 -4.65
C VAL A 769 12.44 -4.29 -4.71
N SER A 770 11.35 -3.71 -4.20
CA SER A 770 11.21 -2.25 -4.09
C SER A 770 12.29 -1.58 -3.23
N TRP A 771 12.81 -2.30 -2.25
CA TRP A 771 13.84 -1.81 -1.35
C TRP A 771 15.26 -2.01 -1.89
N ALA A 772 15.53 -3.15 -2.52
CA ALA A 772 16.87 -3.56 -2.90
C ALA A 772 17.25 -3.16 -4.34
N ALA A 773 16.28 -3.06 -5.25
CA ALA A 773 16.54 -2.85 -6.67
C ALA A 773 15.95 -1.53 -7.17
N ASP A 774 14.62 -1.48 -7.32
CA ASP A 774 13.91 -0.31 -7.84
C ASP A 774 12.54 -0.16 -7.19
N PHE A 775 12.24 1.05 -6.73
CA PHE A 775 11.05 1.37 -5.95
C PHE A 775 9.78 1.36 -6.80
N GLU A 776 9.25 0.15 -7.02
CA GLU A 776 8.01 -0.07 -7.78
C GLU A 776 6.88 -0.62 -6.89
N PRO A 777 6.13 0.23 -6.15
CA PRO A 777 5.00 -0.17 -5.32
C PRO A 777 3.75 -0.50 -6.14
N GLN A 778 3.86 -1.46 -7.06
CA GLN A 778 2.80 -1.83 -7.99
C GLN A 778 2.10 -3.14 -7.58
N GLY A 779 0.78 -3.11 -7.55
CA GLY A 779 -0.06 -4.23 -7.16
C GLY A 779 0.00 -5.42 -8.11
N ARG A 780 0.36 -5.22 -9.40
CA ARG A 780 0.55 -6.32 -10.37
C ARG A 780 1.59 -7.34 -9.91
N TYR A 781 2.61 -6.90 -9.15
CA TYR A 781 3.63 -7.81 -8.61
C TYR A 781 3.11 -8.69 -7.48
N LEU A 782 1.98 -8.34 -6.87
CA LEU A 782 1.28 -9.11 -5.83
C LEU A 782 0.26 -10.10 -6.40
N PHE A 783 0.07 -10.19 -7.72
CA PHE A 783 -0.87 -11.13 -8.33
C PHE A 783 -0.66 -12.63 -7.99
N PRO A 784 0.54 -13.12 -7.63
CA PRO A 784 0.70 -14.47 -7.07
C PRO A 784 -0.19 -14.76 -5.85
N ILE A 785 -0.62 -13.74 -5.10
CA ILE A 785 -1.58 -13.86 -3.98
C ILE A 785 -2.88 -14.50 -4.45
N ILE A 786 -3.35 -14.19 -5.67
CA ILE A 786 -4.64 -14.66 -6.18
C ILE A 786 -4.70 -16.19 -6.27
N PRO A 787 -3.85 -16.89 -7.04
CA PRO A 787 -3.89 -18.35 -7.11
C PRO A 787 -3.54 -19.04 -5.77
N ILE A 788 -2.76 -18.40 -4.89
CA ILE A 788 -2.56 -18.88 -3.50
C ILE A 788 -3.88 -18.85 -2.72
N LEU A 789 -4.61 -17.73 -2.79
CA LEU A 789 -5.92 -17.59 -2.16
C LEU A 789 -6.94 -18.59 -2.70
N LEU A 790 -6.96 -18.87 -4.01
CA LEU A 790 -7.88 -19.86 -4.59
C LEU A 790 -7.71 -21.25 -3.95
N LEU A 791 -6.46 -21.68 -3.73
CA LEU A 791 -6.15 -22.96 -3.08
C LEU A 791 -6.52 -22.97 -1.59
N GLY A 792 -6.49 -21.82 -0.92
CA GLY A 792 -7.03 -21.68 0.44
C GLY A 792 -8.56 -21.74 0.46
N LEU A 793 -9.22 -20.98 -0.41
CA LEU A 793 -10.68 -20.93 -0.50
C LEU A 793 -11.29 -22.26 -0.96
N SER A 794 -10.56 -23.07 -1.72
CA SER A 794 -11.00 -24.41 -2.10
C SER A 794 -11.14 -25.38 -0.91
N ARG A 795 -10.57 -25.04 0.26
CA ARG A 795 -10.72 -25.80 1.51
C ARG A 795 -12.04 -25.52 2.23
N LEU A 796 -12.74 -24.46 1.87
CA LEU A 796 -14.07 -24.16 2.40
C LEU A 796 -15.11 -25.12 1.80
N SER A 797 -16.26 -25.27 2.48
CA SER A 797 -17.31 -26.18 2.02
C SER A 797 -17.80 -25.82 0.60
N VAL A 798 -18.17 -26.84 -0.18
CA VAL A 798 -18.73 -26.65 -1.53
C VAL A 798 -19.99 -25.76 -1.51
N VAL A 799 -20.78 -25.84 -0.44
CA VAL A 799 -21.96 -24.98 -0.25
C VAL A 799 -21.55 -23.51 -0.15
N PHE A 800 -20.51 -23.20 0.62
CA PHE A 800 -19.96 -21.84 0.69
C PHE A 800 -19.47 -21.38 -0.68
N GLN A 801 -18.70 -22.22 -1.36
CA GLN A 801 -18.15 -21.90 -2.68
C GLN A 801 -19.24 -21.61 -3.71
N LYS A 802 -20.33 -22.39 -3.72
CA LYS A 802 -21.43 -22.20 -4.68
C LYS A 802 -22.36 -21.05 -4.32
N ARG A 803 -22.59 -20.78 -3.04
CA ARG A 803 -23.58 -19.77 -2.62
C ARG A 803 -22.98 -18.39 -2.36
N MET A 804 -21.80 -18.32 -1.76
CA MET A 804 -21.22 -17.05 -1.30
C MET A 804 -20.26 -16.44 -2.33
N ILE A 805 -19.42 -17.25 -2.98
CA ILE A 805 -18.42 -16.75 -3.94
C ILE A 805 -19.07 -16.04 -5.15
N PRO A 806 -20.19 -16.52 -5.74
CA PRO A 806 -20.84 -15.78 -6.82
C PRO A 806 -21.40 -14.42 -6.36
N CYS A 807 -21.87 -14.30 -5.12
CA CYS A 807 -22.29 -13.01 -4.55
C CYS A 807 -21.11 -12.03 -4.44
N PHE A 808 -19.95 -12.50 -3.95
CA PHE A 808 -18.73 -11.68 -3.93
C PHE A 808 -18.30 -11.28 -5.33
N SER A 809 -18.34 -12.22 -6.27
CA SER A 809 -17.98 -11.98 -7.68
C SER A 809 -18.87 -10.90 -8.30
N LEU A 810 -20.18 -10.92 -8.02
CA LEU A 810 -21.12 -9.91 -8.51
C LEU A 810 -20.84 -8.51 -7.95
N ILE A 811 -20.53 -8.40 -6.66
CA ILE A 811 -20.23 -7.10 -6.04
C ILE A 811 -18.90 -6.55 -6.56
N LEU A 812 -17.86 -7.39 -6.63
CA LEU A 812 -16.56 -7.02 -7.17
C LEU A 812 -16.64 -6.63 -8.64
N LEU A 813 -17.47 -7.33 -9.43
CA LEU A 813 -17.77 -6.92 -10.79
C LEU A 813 -18.29 -5.48 -10.86
N MET A 814 -19.22 -5.08 -9.99
CA MET A 814 -19.73 -3.70 -9.99
C MET A 814 -18.62 -2.70 -9.69
N PHE A 815 -17.79 -2.96 -8.68
CA PHE A 815 -16.61 -2.12 -8.40
C PHE A 815 -15.65 -2.06 -9.59
N ASN A 816 -15.40 -3.19 -10.25
CA ASN A 816 -14.48 -3.24 -11.38
C ASN A 816 -15.05 -2.49 -12.59
N LEU A 817 -16.34 -2.62 -12.88
CA LEU A 817 -17.02 -1.88 -13.94
C LEU A 817 -16.91 -0.37 -13.69
N THR A 818 -17.18 0.07 -12.45
CA THR A 818 -17.06 1.48 -12.09
C THR A 818 -15.65 2.00 -12.32
N SER A 819 -14.62 1.30 -11.83
CA SER A 819 -13.21 1.71 -12.00
C SER A 819 -12.78 1.69 -13.48
N PHE A 820 -13.03 0.58 -14.18
CA PHE A 820 -12.54 0.38 -15.53
C PHE A 820 -13.24 1.28 -16.56
N VAL A 821 -14.56 1.46 -16.46
CA VAL A 821 -15.32 2.26 -17.43
C VAL A 821 -15.14 3.75 -17.18
N PHE A 822 -15.35 4.21 -15.94
CA PHE A 822 -15.39 5.64 -15.65
C PHE A 822 -14.01 6.25 -15.38
N TYR A 823 -12.99 5.46 -15.06
CA TYR A 823 -11.65 5.98 -14.80
C TYR A 823 -10.61 5.50 -15.80
N ALA A 824 -10.62 4.23 -16.20
CA ALA A 824 -9.65 3.74 -17.19
C ALA A 824 -10.05 4.16 -18.62
N LEU A 825 -11.15 3.61 -19.15
CA LEU A 825 -11.57 3.81 -20.55
C LEU A 825 -11.92 5.26 -20.88
N LEU A 826 -12.43 6.00 -19.90
CA LEU A 826 -12.82 7.39 -20.10
C LEU A 826 -11.60 8.31 -20.31
N PHE A 827 -10.55 8.12 -19.51
CA PHE A 827 -9.41 9.05 -19.44
C PHE A 827 -8.13 8.55 -20.12
N ILE A 828 -8.04 7.27 -20.48
CA ILE A 828 -6.89 6.79 -21.25
C ILE A 828 -6.83 7.54 -22.60
N PRO A 829 -5.65 8.03 -23.03
CA PRO A 829 -5.53 8.65 -24.34
C PRO A 829 -5.87 7.64 -25.45
N LYS A 830 -6.61 8.09 -26.46
CA LYS A 830 -7.15 7.25 -27.53
C LYS A 830 -6.39 7.45 -28.83
N ILE A 831 -6.47 6.48 -29.73
CA ILE A 831 -5.98 6.61 -31.11
C ILE A 831 -6.74 7.79 -31.75
N MET A 832 -5.99 8.80 -32.22
CA MET A 832 -6.54 9.99 -32.91
C MET A 832 -7.11 9.65 -34.27
#